data_AF-A0A4Y8AS67-F1
#
_entry.id   AF-A0A4Y8AS67-F1
#
_cell.length_a   1.000
_cell.length_b   1.000
_cell.length_c   1.000
_cell.angle_alpha   90.00
_cell.angle_beta   90.00
_cell.angle_gamma   90.00
#
_symmetry.space_group_name_H-M   'P 1'
#
loop_
_entity.id
_entity.type
_entity.pdbx_description
1 polymer ?
#
loop_
_entity_poly.entity_id
_entity_poly.type
_entity_poly.pdbx_seq_one_letter_code
_entity_poly.pdbx_strand_id
1 'polypeptide(L)'
;MRYLNIKFFFLFIFFASQCFLVSAQKSTNIWSEKSKSEKSSSSKIARKSIPKQYKVYDLDLESLKNKLKNAPKRTVGLKNSNIILNFPNSNGKIENFQIFETPILEENLQKKYPNIKSYIGKSVDNLGTTIRFSLTAAGLNAMTLKNAYESTFIDPYTKNKKSYLVYKKSDAPAPEEAFICKFEDSKTVNITAQNTAAKVENANDGQLRTYRLAVATTGEYAQFHLAQQGVAETETEAVKKEAVLSAIVTTMTRVNGIFERDVALTMVLVDNNTDIIFLDGVIDNFTNDDSQELINESQTVINSTIGTNNFDIGHTFSTGGGGLAQLNSPCTFTGKARGITGSSNPIGDAYDIDYVAHEMGHQYGARHTFNAETGGCGGNRSAGTSVEPGSGSTIMAYSGLCSPNNIQSLADSYFHYVSIQEMWANISEGNSSVCGALSDTNNTTPVIESLENYTIPVSTPFALKANAKDEDGDLLTYTWEQIDTEATEYPLVSTATVGPAFRSLQPNENPERTFPNMSTILGGNTSNQWEVLPSVSRTMTFALTVRDNNDNGGQTASDETVITFTDNAASFKLTSQTTQESWDAGTAQTITWDVANTNSEPVNCSNVNILFSNDGGQTYPITLASNTPNDGYHTIVSPDVTTTTGRIKIESVGNIFFNVNLANISVQSSDFIMNFDSFKLETCTPNEVIYNMTYNTFLDFNEETTFSATGLPEGATVTFNPLTASENNTAVTMKITGIENNSVGAYSISVTGTSASTTKNTVTNLNVFSPEITAPILSFPENESSGLLEPYNLSWVANENMISYTVEIASDMLFATIIETVTLNSTNFVPELLEFNTTYYWRVKGLNNCGESIFSSPNSFTTANVICDPDVSKSKPVDVPDNNATGVNSIINITTNKIITDVNVTITAPHEWVGDLTLYLISPIGTKVLLSANNGDEGLNYTNTIFDSDADTSITSGIAPFTGTFKPQGDLSSFNNEESYGTWILQAIDGGPEDVGSIQTWSIEICGVVVISNDDDKDGVFNDVDICPETPLGSVVDSTGCPVFALPSDNFTIETISETCPNKNNGQILISALETHNYIVTLNGADAALQNTNLNPGNYTVCIGVEGENYEQCYDVVIGNGITISGKVAIDSGKASVEIEQGTGPFTVFVNDKIVFETASPIFNVDVKHGDKILVKSNVLCEGVFAKTVNLFNEIIAYPNPSKGIFEIALPFSQNNVKIEIYNLQSQLISAKTYTINNGKIQLNIANNATGLYFVKVYLDEPIVLRIIKE
;
A
#
# COMPACT_ATOMS: atom_id res chain seq x y z
N MET A 1 39.46 75.53 -32.24
CA MET A 1 40.12 74.58 -31.30
C MET A 1 39.49 74.50 -29.89
N ARG A 2 38.64 75.44 -29.44
CA ARG A 2 37.94 75.33 -28.13
C ARG A 2 36.66 74.46 -28.11
N TYR A 3 36.08 74.15 -29.27
CA TYR A 3 34.85 73.32 -29.35
C TYR A 3 35.10 71.80 -29.45
N LEU A 4 36.33 71.36 -29.77
CA LEU A 4 36.64 69.93 -29.90
C LEU A 4 37.01 69.27 -28.56
N ASN A 5 37.58 70.04 -27.61
CA ASN A 5 38.01 69.52 -26.31
C ASN A 5 36.87 69.34 -25.30
N ILE A 6 35.74 70.04 -25.44
CA ILE A 6 34.59 69.88 -24.53
C ILE A 6 33.81 68.60 -24.86
N LYS A 7 33.68 68.23 -26.14
CA LYS A 7 33.03 66.97 -26.53
C LYS A 7 33.84 65.74 -26.11
N PHE A 8 35.18 65.79 -26.18
CA PHE A 8 36.02 64.68 -25.70
C PHE A 8 35.99 64.51 -24.18
N PHE A 9 35.88 65.61 -23.41
CA PHE A 9 35.78 65.54 -21.96
C PHE A 9 34.44 64.95 -21.49
N PHE A 10 33.32 65.32 -22.12
CA PHE A 10 32.01 64.72 -21.83
C PHE A 10 31.88 63.27 -22.33
N LEU A 11 32.49 62.92 -23.46
CA LEU A 11 32.50 61.52 -23.94
C LEU A 11 33.34 60.60 -23.03
N PHE A 12 34.44 61.12 -22.46
CA PHE A 12 35.27 60.38 -21.51
C PHE A 12 34.59 60.21 -20.15
N ILE A 13 33.82 61.21 -19.68
CA ILE A 13 33.00 61.09 -18.46
C ILE A 13 31.82 60.13 -18.67
N PHE A 14 31.22 60.11 -19.86
CA PHE A 14 30.12 59.18 -20.20
C PHE A 14 30.61 57.74 -20.33
N PHE A 15 31.80 57.51 -20.91
CA PHE A 15 32.40 56.16 -20.95
C PHE A 15 32.97 55.73 -19.59
N ALA A 16 33.52 56.64 -18.78
CA ALA A 16 33.94 56.33 -17.43
C ALA A 16 32.74 56.02 -16.51
N SER A 17 31.60 56.71 -16.64
CA SER A 17 30.40 56.39 -15.87
C SER A 17 29.74 55.08 -16.30
N GLN A 18 29.86 54.68 -17.57
CA GLN A 18 29.41 53.37 -18.07
C GLN A 18 30.33 52.24 -17.59
N CYS A 19 31.64 52.46 -17.44
CA CYS A 19 32.55 51.48 -16.83
C CYS A 19 32.35 51.32 -15.30
N PHE A 20 31.90 52.36 -14.59
CA PHE A 20 31.54 52.24 -13.16
C PHE A 20 30.14 51.64 -12.92
N LEU A 21 29.22 51.70 -13.91
CA LEU A 21 27.91 51.07 -13.81
C LEU A 21 27.92 49.57 -14.18
N VAL A 22 28.83 49.13 -15.04
CA VAL A 22 28.97 47.70 -15.40
C VAL A 22 29.77 46.89 -14.36
N SER A 23 30.43 47.54 -13.39
CA SER A 23 31.05 46.86 -12.25
C SER A 23 30.18 46.83 -10.98
N ALA A 24 28.97 47.41 -11.01
CA ALA A 24 28.06 47.48 -9.85
C ALA A 24 26.92 46.44 -9.88
N GLN A 25 26.85 45.59 -10.92
CA GLN A 25 25.95 44.42 -10.99
C GLN A 25 26.73 43.09 -10.85
N LYS A 26 27.75 43.05 -9.99
CA LYS A 26 28.39 41.81 -9.58
C LYS A 26 27.62 41.17 -8.41
N SER A 27 26.78 40.20 -8.78
CA SER A 27 26.23 39.08 -8.01
C SER A 27 25.80 39.34 -6.56
N THR A 28 24.49 39.32 -6.35
CA THR A 28 23.81 39.07 -5.06
C THR A 28 24.04 37.66 -4.49
N ASN A 29 24.83 36.83 -5.16
CA ASN A 29 25.08 35.43 -4.84
C ASN A 29 26.21 35.31 -3.81
N ILE A 30 25.90 34.71 -2.65
CA ILE A 30 26.85 34.50 -1.54
C ILE A 30 27.58 33.15 -1.66
N TRP A 31 27.23 32.36 -2.68
CA TRP A 31 27.78 31.04 -2.96
C TRP A 31 28.64 31.05 -4.21
N SER A 32 29.74 30.30 -4.19
CA SER A 32 30.58 30.04 -5.36
C SER A 32 30.92 28.55 -5.45
N GLU A 33 30.53 27.90 -6.55
CA GLU A 33 30.79 26.46 -6.75
C GLU A 33 32.28 26.21 -6.95
N LYS A 34 32.81 25.16 -6.33
CA LYS A 34 34.19 24.70 -6.53
C LYS A 34 34.26 23.36 -7.22
N SER A 35 35.24 23.21 -8.10
CA SER A 35 35.53 21.90 -8.68
C SER A 35 36.12 20.96 -7.61
N LYS A 36 35.75 19.67 -7.65
CA LYS A 36 36.31 18.63 -6.75
C LYS A 36 37.85 18.54 -6.84
N SER A 37 38.45 19.03 -7.93
CA SER A 37 39.89 19.02 -8.19
C SER A 37 40.66 20.19 -7.57
N GLU A 38 39.96 21.26 -7.16
CA GLU A 38 40.58 22.37 -6.44
C GLU A 38 40.87 21.95 -5.01
N LYS A 39 42.14 21.65 -4.71
CA LYS A 39 42.59 21.40 -3.34
C LYS A 39 42.33 22.64 -2.49
N SER A 40 41.31 22.58 -1.62
CA SER A 40 41.18 23.50 -0.48
C SER A 40 42.51 23.52 0.28
N SER A 41 43.13 24.70 0.42
CA SER A 41 44.34 24.88 1.22
C SER A 41 44.09 24.77 2.73
N SER A 42 42.83 24.64 3.15
CA SER A 42 42.40 24.45 4.54
C SER A 42 42.18 22.98 4.90
N SER A 43 42.46 22.64 6.16
CA SER A 43 42.15 21.34 6.75
C SER A 43 40.65 21.07 6.71
N LYS A 44 40.28 19.85 6.28
CA LYS A 44 38.89 19.39 6.27
C LYS A 44 38.39 19.13 7.69
N ILE A 45 37.09 19.29 7.89
CA ILE A 45 36.42 18.84 9.11
C ILE A 45 36.53 17.33 9.18
N ALA A 46 36.86 16.79 10.37
CA ALA A 46 36.94 15.35 10.55
C ALA A 46 35.52 14.79 10.46
N ARG A 47 35.27 13.91 9.50
CA ARG A 47 34.02 13.17 9.37
C ARG A 47 34.39 11.71 9.19
N LYS A 48 33.67 10.81 9.86
CA LYS A 48 33.88 9.36 9.74
C LYS A 48 33.72 8.90 8.28
N SER A 49 32.81 9.55 7.55
CA SER A 49 32.51 9.24 6.15
C SER A 49 32.05 10.49 5.35
N ILE A 50 32.29 10.47 4.03
CA ILE A 50 31.90 11.54 3.10
C ILE A 50 30.73 11.02 2.25
N PRO A 51 29.71 11.84 1.91
CA PRO A 51 28.61 11.41 1.05
C PRO A 51 29.11 10.79 -0.27
N LYS A 52 28.38 9.78 -0.76
CA LYS A 52 28.64 9.08 -2.04
C LYS A 52 28.64 10.05 -3.20
N GLN A 53 27.65 10.94 -3.26
CA GLN A 53 27.61 12.07 -4.17
C GLN A 53 27.37 13.39 -3.40
N TYR A 54 28.05 14.45 -3.86
CA TYR A 54 27.94 15.79 -3.30
C TYR A 54 28.54 16.83 -4.25
N LYS A 55 28.14 18.08 -4.03
CA LYS A 55 28.76 19.29 -4.59
C LYS A 55 29.45 20.09 -3.49
N VAL A 56 30.42 20.92 -3.87
CA VAL A 56 31.19 21.76 -2.94
C VAL A 56 31.01 23.22 -3.30
N TYR A 57 30.63 24.04 -2.32
CA TYR A 57 30.46 25.48 -2.50
C TYR A 57 31.26 26.24 -1.44
N ASP A 58 31.90 27.34 -1.83
CA ASP A 58 32.41 28.35 -0.91
C ASP A 58 31.29 29.35 -0.57
N LEU A 59 31.16 29.70 0.72
CA LEU A 59 30.19 30.65 1.26
C LEU A 59 30.88 31.91 1.76
N ASP A 60 30.39 33.09 1.36
CA ASP A 60 30.69 34.35 2.02
C ASP A 60 29.86 34.49 3.31
N LEU A 61 30.39 33.91 4.39
CA LEU A 61 29.74 33.84 5.69
C LEU A 61 29.47 35.23 6.30
N GLU A 62 30.35 36.21 6.06
CA GLU A 62 30.18 37.56 6.60
C GLU A 62 29.07 38.32 5.87
N SER A 63 28.99 38.16 4.54
CA SER A 63 27.85 38.67 3.77
C SER A 63 26.53 38.01 4.20
N LEU A 64 26.53 36.70 4.47
CA LEU A 64 25.35 35.99 4.99
C LEU A 64 24.89 36.57 6.34
N LYS A 65 25.80 36.68 7.33
CA LYS A 65 25.50 37.27 8.64
C LYS A 65 24.91 38.68 8.55
N ASN A 66 25.51 39.52 7.69
CA ASN A 66 25.05 40.90 7.50
C ASN A 66 23.63 40.97 6.94
N LYS A 67 23.27 40.06 6.01
CA LYS A 67 21.90 39.99 5.47
C LYS A 67 20.88 39.49 6.50
N LEU A 68 21.27 38.58 7.39
CA LEU A 68 20.38 38.00 8.41
C LEU A 68 20.12 38.90 9.62
N LYS A 69 20.93 39.94 9.85
CA LYS A 69 20.85 40.80 11.04
C LYS A 69 19.45 41.40 11.30
N ASN A 70 18.68 41.62 10.24
CA ASN A 70 17.33 42.19 10.30
C ASN A 70 16.25 41.19 9.86
N ALA A 71 16.53 39.89 9.88
CA ALA A 71 15.51 38.88 9.61
C ALA A 71 14.39 39.00 10.67
N PRO A 72 13.12 39.13 10.25
CA PRO A 72 12.02 39.18 11.21
C PRO A 72 11.86 37.83 11.90
N LYS A 73 11.42 37.84 13.16
CA LYS A 73 11.02 36.59 13.84
C LYS A 73 9.75 36.03 13.19
N ARG A 74 9.66 34.70 13.06
CA ARG A 74 8.41 34.03 12.69
C ARG A 74 7.35 34.38 13.73
N THR A 75 6.27 35.02 13.28
CA THR A 75 5.13 35.41 14.12
C THR A 75 3.85 35.26 13.32
N VAL A 76 2.79 34.90 14.02
CA VAL A 76 1.45 34.69 13.46
C VAL A 76 0.99 35.97 12.73
N GLY A 77 0.59 35.83 11.46
CA GLY A 77 0.13 36.93 10.60
C GLY A 77 1.22 37.68 9.81
N LEU A 78 2.51 37.43 10.07
CA LEU A 78 3.59 37.97 9.24
C LEU A 78 3.84 37.08 8.00
N LYS A 79 3.02 37.27 6.96
CA LYS A 79 3.08 36.43 5.75
C LYS A 79 4.34 36.61 4.88
N ASN A 80 5.08 37.71 5.02
CA ASN A 80 6.21 38.02 4.15
C ASN A 80 7.43 38.53 4.93
N SER A 81 8.60 37.99 4.59
CA SER A 81 9.90 38.54 4.99
C SER A 81 10.50 39.37 3.86
N ASN A 82 11.10 40.51 4.19
CA ASN A 82 11.88 41.32 3.25
C ASN A 82 13.31 40.76 3.03
N ILE A 83 13.69 39.70 3.75
CA ILE A 83 15.00 39.05 3.61
C ILE A 83 14.86 37.84 2.69
N ILE A 84 15.44 37.94 1.50
CA ILE A 84 15.54 36.84 0.53
C ILE A 84 16.99 36.38 0.44
N LEU A 85 17.23 35.09 0.67
CA LEU A 85 18.53 34.45 0.55
C LEU A 85 18.53 33.34 -0.49
N ASN A 86 19.68 33.15 -1.12
CA ASN A 86 19.90 32.08 -2.09
C ASN A 86 20.67 30.92 -1.45
N PHE A 87 20.23 29.69 -1.74
CA PHE A 87 20.90 28.46 -1.32
C PHE A 87 21.06 27.50 -2.52
N PRO A 88 22.22 26.82 -2.65
CA PRO A 88 22.39 25.76 -3.65
C PRO A 88 21.63 24.51 -3.25
N ASN A 89 21.01 23.84 -4.22
CA ASN A 89 20.46 22.50 -4.04
C ASN A 89 21.42 21.41 -4.55
N SER A 90 21.09 20.14 -4.33
CA SER A 90 21.93 18.98 -4.71
C SER A 90 22.19 18.86 -6.21
N ASN A 91 21.29 19.39 -7.05
CA ASN A 91 21.48 19.48 -8.51
C ASN A 91 22.39 20.66 -8.92
N GLY A 92 22.77 21.52 -7.98
CA GLY A 92 23.58 22.73 -8.16
C GLY A 92 22.85 23.91 -8.78
N LYS A 93 21.51 23.90 -8.73
CA LYS A 93 20.70 25.09 -9.01
C LYS A 93 20.60 25.91 -7.72
N ILE A 94 20.62 27.23 -7.87
CA ILE A 94 20.40 28.16 -6.77
C ILE A 94 18.89 28.39 -6.62
N GLU A 95 18.40 28.33 -5.39
CA GLU A 95 17.00 28.53 -5.01
C GLU A 95 16.89 29.66 -3.97
N ASN A 96 15.85 30.49 -4.11
CA ASN A 96 15.63 31.67 -3.29
C ASN A 96 14.59 31.40 -2.21
N PHE A 97 14.87 31.87 -0.99
CA PHE A 97 14.02 31.66 0.18
C PHE A 97 13.76 32.98 0.91
N GLN A 98 12.50 33.23 1.26
CA GLN A 98 12.10 34.26 2.23
C GLN A 98 12.39 33.77 3.64
N ILE A 99 13.20 34.50 4.40
CA ILE A 99 13.79 34.01 5.65
C ILE A 99 13.16 34.64 6.88
N PHE A 100 12.84 33.80 7.86
CA PHE A 100 12.39 34.19 9.19
C PHE A 100 13.31 33.61 10.27
N GLU A 101 13.58 34.39 11.32
CA GLU A 101 14.25 33.89 12.51
C GLU A 101 13.26 33.04 13.33
N THR A 102 13.67 31.83 13.71
CA THR A 102 12.90 30.91 14.56
C THR A 102 13.77 30.54 15.75
N PRO A 103 13.87 31.41 16.78
CA PRO A 103 14.79 31.20 17.89
C PRO A 103 14.45 29.90 18.62
N ILE A 104 15.43 29.02 18.79
CA ILE A 104 15.30 27.80 19.61
C ILE A 104 16.02 27.92 20.96
N LEU A 105 16.38 29.14 21.35
CA LEU A 105 16.89 29.49 22.67
C LEU A 105 15.86 30.40 23.35
N GLU A 106 15.59 30.17 24.63
CA GLU A 106 14.82 31.12 25.43
C GLU A 106 15.49 32.51 25.45
N GLU A 107 14.71 33.55 25.77
CA GLU A 107 15.11 34.93 25.52
C GLU A 107 16.40 35.34 26.24
N ASN A 108 16.63 34.89 27.48
CA ASN A 108 17.84 35.27 28.22
C ASN A 108 19.06 34.47 27.74
N LEU A 109 18.88 33.18 27.40
CA LEU A 109 19.93 32.38 26.77
C LEU A 109 20.32 32.94 25.40
N GLN A 110 19.36 33.36 24.59
CA GLN A 110 19.60 34.00 23.29
C GLN A 110 20.36 35.32 23.43
N LYS A 111 20.06 36.13 24.45
CA LYS A 111 20.80 37.37 24.76
C LYS A 111 22.25 37.07 25.18
N LYS A 112 22.47 35.97 25.91
CA LYS A 112 23.81 35.53 26.34
C LYS A 112 24.65 35.03 25.17
N TYR A 113 24.04 34.36 24.19
CA TYR A 113 24.71 33.83 22.99
C TYR A 113 24.09 34.38 21.69
N PRO A 114 24.31 35.66 21.36
CA PRO A 114 23.66 36.32 20.21
C PRO A 114 24.09 35.77 18.84
N ASN A 115 25.20 35.03 18.79
CA ASN A 115 25.76 34.45 17.55
C ASN A 115 25.21 33.05 17.23
N ILE A 116 24.39 32.47 18.10
CA ILE A 116 23.75 31.17 17.89
C ILE A 116 22.30 31.47 17.47
N LYS A 117 21.99 31.21 16.20
CA LYS A 117 20.71 31.57 15.59
C LYS A 117 20.18 30.43 14.72
N SER A 118 18.86 30.32 14.63
CA SER A 118 18.12 29.33 13.85
C SER A 118 17.04 30.03 13.03
N TYR A 119 16.79 29.52 11.84
CA TYR A 119 15.94 30.15 10.83
C TYR A 119 15.10 29.12 10.09
N ILE A 120 13.97 29.57 9.58
CA ILE A 120 13.18 28.91 8.54
C ILE A 120 13.17 29.79 7.29
N GLY A 121 13.11 29.17 6.11
CA GLY A 121 12.91 29.85 4.85
C GLY A 121 11.83 29.20 4.02
N LYS A 122 10.95 30.01 3.44
CA LYS A 122 9.94 29.60 2.45
C LYS A 122 10.45 29.86 1.05
N SER A 123 10.48 28.85 0.19
CA SER A 123 10.97 29.03 -1.19
C SER A 123 10.04 29.96 -1.97
N VAL A 124 10.64 30.89 -2.73
CA VAL A 124 9.90 31.75 -3.67
C VAL A 124 9.88 31.18 -5.08
N ASP A 125 10.75 30.20 -5.35
CA ASP A 125 10.89 29.61 -6.67
C ASP A 125 10.04 28.34 -6.81
N ASN A 126 9.81 27.60 -5.72
CA ASN A 126 8.99 26.39 -5.68
C ASN A 126 8.08 26.42 -4.44
N LEU A 127 6.77 26.50 -4.63
CA LEU A 127 5.80 26.45 -3.52
C LEU A 127 5.98 25.16 -2.70
N GLY A 128 5.67 25.20 -1.40
CA GLY A 128 5.79 24.07 -0.48
C GLY A 128 7.22 23.66 -0.08
N THR A 129 8.27 24.18 -0.72
CA THR A 129 9.65 23.91 -0.28
C THR A 129 10.05 24.80 0.89
N THR A 130 10.52 24.18 1.98
CA THR A 130 11.05 24.88 3.17
C THR A 130 12.51 24.54 3.42
N ILE A 131 13.26 25.50 3.99
CA ILE A 131 14.64 25.29 4.46
C ILE A 131 14.72 25.63 5.94
N ARG A 132 15.26 24.72 6.74
CA ARG A 132 15.61 24.93 8.14
C ARG A 132 17.12 25.01 8.26
N PHE A 133 17.64 26.09 8.84
CA PHE A 133 19.08 26.22 9.00
C PHE A 133 19.50 26.93 10.27
N SER A 134 20.64 26.52 10.81
CA SER A 134 21.30 27.17 11.93
C SER A 134 22.54 27.92 11.43
N LEU A 135 22.84 29.04 12.08
CA LEU A 135 24.09 29.77 11.92
C LEU A 135 24.70 29.94 13.30
N THR A 136 25.77 29.18 13.57
CA THR A 136 26.37 29.04 14.90
C THR A 136 27.90 29.10 14.83
N ALA A 137 28.57 28.86 15.95
CA ALA A 137 30.03 28.66 15.95
C ALA A 137 30.44 27.46 15.09
N ALA A 138 29.57 26.47 14.85
CA ALA A 138 29.86 25.32 13.99
C ALA A 138 29.87 25.67 12.49
N GLY A 139 29.25 26.78 12.10
CA GLY A 139 29.07 27.21 10.70
C GLY A 139 27.60 27.33 10.33
N LEU A 140 27.32 27.28 9.02
CA LEU A 140 25.96 27.13 8.50
C LEU A 140 25.63 25.64 8.33
N ASN A 141 24.53 25.19 8.92
CA ASN A 141 23.99 23.85 8.70
C ASN A 141 22.54 23.99 8.26
N ALA A 142 22.19 23.40 7.12
CA ALA A 142 20.84 23.49 6.57
C ALA A 142 20.26 22.13 6.20
N MET A 143 18.94 22.04 6.23
CA MET A 143 18.11 20.96 5.73
C MET A 143 16.98 21.57 4.91
N THR A 144 16.82 21.14 3.68
CA THR A 144 15.68 21.52 2.84
C THR A 144 14.69 20.36 2.81
N LEU A 145 13.45 20.64 3.20
CA LEU A 145 12.31 19.73 3.05
C LEU A 145 11.60 20.12 1.75
N LYS A 146 11.56 19.19 0.79
CA LYS A 146 10.93 19.39 -0.51
C LYS A 146 9.75 18.47 -0.67
N ASN A 147 8.71 19.01 -1.27
CA ASN A 147 7.57 18.22 -1.74
C ASN A 147 8.05 17.32 -2.89
N ALA A 148 7.70 16.03 -2.86
CA ALA A 148 8.02 15.04 -3.89
C ALA A 148 9.51 14.73 -4.13
N TYR A 149 10.43 15.28 -3.33
CA TYR A 149 11.86 15.03 -3.47
C TYR A 149 12.55 14.83 -2.13
N GLU A 150 13.54 13.97 -2.15
CA GLU A 150 14.39 13.69 -1.00
C GLU A 150 15.02 14.95 -0.39
N SER A 151 15.04 14.98 0.95
CA SER A 151 15.69 16.01 1.75
C SER A 151 17.14 16.24 1.31
N THR A 152 17.53 17.51 1.27
CA THR A 152 18.90 17.91 0.94
C THR A 152 19.56 18.65 2.09
N PHE A 153 20.85 18.41 2.27
CA PHE A 153 21.62 18.93 3.39
C PHE A 153 22.76 19.80 2.91
N ILE A 154 23.01 20.87 3.67
CA ILE A 154 24.18 21.73 3.50
C ILE A 154 24.95 21.73 4.80
N ASP A 155 26.21 21.30 4.76
CA ASP A 155 27.05 21.27 5.96
C ASP A 155 28.49 21.74 5.73
N PRO A 156 29.18 22.24 6.77
CA PRO A 156 30.57 22.68 6.68
C PRO A 156 31.52 21.54 6.24
N TYR A 157 32.36 21.80 5.23
CA TYR A 157 33.36 20.86 4.72
C TYR A 157 34.76 21.09 5.32
N THR A 158 35.13 22.35 5.56
CA THR A 158 36.46 22.80 5.97
C THR A 158 36.45 23.40 7.37
N LYS A 159 37.48 23.19 8.19
CA LYS A 159 37.52 23.67 9.60
C LYS A 159 37.39 25.19 9.73
N ASN A 160 37.80 25.94 8.70
CA ASN A 160 37.66 27.39 8.63
C ASN A 160 36.25 27.86 8.20
N LYS A 161 35.30 26.93 8.00
CA LYS A 161 33.88 27.18 7.67
C LYS A 161 33.69 27.97 6.37
N LYS A 162 34.64 27.85 5.42
CA LYS A 162 34.57 28.51 4.11
C LYS A 162 33.87 27.66 3.05
N SER A 163 34.18 26.37 3.00
CA SER A 163 33.58 25.45 2.02
C SER A 163 32.53 24.56 2.68
N TYR A 164 31.48 24.22 1.94
CA TYR A 164 30.30 23.45 2.36
C TYR A 164 29.98 22.33 1.36
N LEU A 165 29.49 21.21 1.88
CA LEU A 165 28.95 20.11 1.10
C LEU A 165 27.45 20.33 0.87
N VAL A 166 26.98 20.03 -0.33
CA VAL A 166 25.55 19.96 -0.66
C VAL A 166 25.25 18.57 -1.20
N TYR A 167 24.36 17.83 -0.55
CA TYR A 167 24.10 16.42 -0.84
C TYR A 167 22.65 16.01 -0.51
N LYS A 168 22.21 14.88 -1.07
CA LYS A 168 20.90 14.26 -0.76
C LYS A 168 21.03 13.25 0.37
N LYS A 169 19.94 12.95 1.08
CA LYS A 169 19.96 11.98 2.18
C LYS A 169 20.48 10.59 1.75
N SER A 170 20.06 10.07 0.61
CA SER A 170 20.45 8.75 0.07
C SER A 170 21.93 8.63 -0.28
N ASP A 171 22.58 9.76 -0.52
CA ASP A 171 24.03 9.84 -0.73
C ASP A 171 24.80 9.84 0.59
N ALA A 172 24.14 10.10 1.72
CA ALA A 172 24.78 10.01 3.01
C ALA A 172 25.19 8.54 3.31
N PRO A 173 26.35 8.35 3.95
CA PRO A 173 26.84 7.02 4.29
C PRO A 173 25.98 6.39 5.39
N ALA A 174 25.75 5.08 5.29
CA ALA A 174 25.10 4.31 6.35
C ALA A 174 25.91 4.39 7.65
N PRO A 175 25.27 4.26 8.84
CA PRO A 175 26.00 4.21 10.09
C PRO A 175 26.93 2.99 10.12
N GLU A 176 28.21 3.17 10.48
CA GLU A 176 29.18 2.06 10.59
C GLU A 176 28.96 1.21 11.85
N GLU A 177 28.29 1.75 12.86
CA GLU A 177 27.89 1.05 14.08
C GLU A 177 26.39 0.80 14.01
N ALA A 178 25.97 -0.43 14.28
CA ALA A 178 24.55 -0.73 14.42
C ALA A 178 24.02 0.07 15.60
N PHE A 179 23.22 1.11 15.31
CA PHE A 179 22.38 1.74 16.30
C PHE A 179 21.52 0.66 16.95
N ILE A 180 21.61 0.53 18.27
CA ILE A 180 20.67 -0.30 19.02
C ILE A 180 19.84 0.70 19.79
N CYS A 181 18.64 0.98 19.27
CA CYS A 181 17.61 1.68 20.01
C CYS A 181 16.79 0.68 20.83
N LYS A 182 16.31 1.12 21.99
CA LYS A 182 15.30 0.46 22.81
C LYS A 182 14.33 1.52 23.32
N PHE A 183 13.19 1.11 23.83
CA PHE A 183 12.32 2.01 24.61
C PHE A 183 11.85 1.31 25.89
N GLU A 184 11.47 2.10 26.89
CA GLU A 184 10.81 1.60 28.10
C GLU A 184 9.34 2.01 28.11
N ASP A 185 8.47 1.02 28.20
CA ASP A 185 7.05 1.25 28.46
C ASP A 185 6.84 1.32 29.98
N SER A 186 6.57 2.52 30.51
CA SER A 186 6.24 2.70 31.92
C SER A 186 4.79 2.30 32.19
N LYS A 187 4.48 1.02 32.00
CA LYS A 187 3.38 0.17 32.51
C LYS A 187 3.24 -1.00 31.54
N THR A 188 3.27 -2.23 32.05
CA THR A 188 2.76 -3.42 31.33
C THR A 188 1.26 -3.26 31.12
N VAL A 189 0.86 -2.49 30.11
CA VAL A 189 -0.45 -2.65 29.49
C VAL A 189 -0.25 -3.79 28.49
N ASN A 190 -0.89 -4.93 28.75
CA ASN A 190 -1.10 -5.92 27.71
C ASN A 190 -1.93 -5.26 26.62
N ILE A 191 -1.27 -4.63 25.65
CA ILE A 191 -1.92 -4.21 24.42
C ILE A 191 -2.15 -5.51 23.64
N THR A 192 -3.25 -6.19 23.96
CA THR A 192 -3.92 -7.04 22.97
C THR A 192 -4.16 -6.18 21.73
N ALA A 193 -3.90 -6.75 20.56
CA ALA A 193 -3.95 -6.14 19.25
C ALA A 193 -5.38 -5.70 18.80
N GLN A 194 -6.19 -5.17 19.72
CA GLN A 194 -7.58 -4.75 19.49
C GLN A 194 -7.84 -3.28 19.80
N ASN A 195 -6.82 -2.49 20.16
CA ASN A 195 -6.97 -1.04 20.38
C ASN A 195 -6.46 -0.20 19.20
N THR A 196 -7.10 -0.34 18.04
CA THR A 196 -7.05 0.64 16.94
C THR A 196 -8.41 1.30 16.68
N ALA A 197 -9.37 1.19 17.61
CA ALA A 197 -10.69 1.80 17.48
C ALA A 197 -10.88 3.03 18.38
N ALA A 198 -10.00 4.01 18.24
CA ALA A 198 -10.27 5.40 18.62
C ALA A 198 -9.53 6.31 17.62
N LYS A 199 -10.28 6.91 16.68
CA LYS A 199 -9.80 7.85 15.66
C LYS A 199 -9.46 9.19 16.35
N VAL A 200 -8.43 9.24 17.20
CA VAL A 200 -7.92 10.50 17.76
C VAL A 200 -6.94 11.09 16.75
N GLU A 201 -7.44 12.15 16.13
CA GLU A 201 -7.11 12.68 14.81
C GLU A 201 -5.74 13.32 14.72
N ASN A 202 -5.17 13.36 13.51
CA ASN A 202 -4.00 14.11 13.05
C ASN A 202 -3.69 15.48 13.72
N ALA A 203 -2.52 16.06 13.43
CA ALA A 203 -2.24 17.45 13.83
C ALA A 203 -3.16 18.42 13.08
N ASN A 204 -4.32 18.73 13.64
CA ASN A 204 -5.44 19.36 12.92
C ASN A 204 -6.19 20.45 13.71
N ASP A 205 -5.63 20.91 14.82
CA ASP A 205 -6.27 21.88 15.72
C ASP A 205 -5.87 23.33 15.43
N GLY A 206 -5.02 23.56 14.42
CA GLY A 206 -4.52 24.88 14.05
C GLY A 206 -3.58 25.50 15.09
N GLN A 207 -2.94 24.69 15.96
CA GLN A 207 -2.07 25.19 17.02
C GLN A 207 -0.64 24.66 16.91
N LEU A 208 0.34 25.56 17.05
CA LEU A 208 1.75 25.23 17.23
C LEU A 208 2.04 25.12 18.73
N ARG A 209 2.53 23.95 19.16
CA ARG A 209 2.96 23.69 20.54
C ARG A 209 4.45 23.94 20.72
N THR A 210 4.81 24.77 21.69
CA THR A 210 6.21 25.10 22.02
C THR A 210 6.61 24.49 23.37
N TYR A 211 7.43 23.44 23.35
CA TYR A 211 7.94 22.78 24.56
C TYR A 211 9.29 23.34 25.00
N ARG A 212 9.45 23.55 26.31
CA ARG A 212 10.74 23.89 26.92
C ARG A 212 11.61 22.65 27.03
N LEU A 213 12.74 22.66 26.35
CA LEU A 213 13.66 21.55 26.25
C LEU A 213 14.90 21.77 27.11
N ALA A 214 15.26 20.77 27.91
CA ALA A 214 16.55 20.69 28.61
C ALA A 214 17.42 19.60 27.97
N VAL A 215 18.48 20.00 27.25
CA VAL A 215 19.46 19.05 26.69
C VAL A 215 20.72 19.03 27.55
N ALA A 216 20.97 17.90 28.21
CA ALA A 216 22.24 17.63 28.88
C ALA A 216 23.24 16.98 27.90
N THR A 217 24.53 17.12 28.18
CA THR A 217 25.58 16.47 27.38
C THR A 217 26.62 15.82 28.26
N THR A 218 27.04 14.60 27.94
CA THR A 218 28.22 13.99 28.59
C THR A 218 29.48 14.79 28.28
N GLY A 219 30.49 14.65 29.13
CA GLY A 219 31.78 15.28 28.92
C GLY A 219 32.44 14.82 27.63
N GLU A 220 32.28 13.55 27.23
CA GLU A 220 32.78 13.01 25.98
C GLU A 220 32.13 13.68 24.77
N TYR A 221 30.81 13.88 24.80
CA TYR A 221 30.09 14.62 23.74
C TYR A 221 30.64 16.04 23.62
N ALA A 222 30.82 16.73 24.75
CA ALA A 222 31.40 18.06 24.75
C ALA A 222 32.82 18.06 24.16
N GLN A 223 33.69 17.15 24.59
CA GLN A 223 35.06 17.03 24.09
C GLN A 223 35.11 16.76 22.58
N PHE A 224 34.22 15.90 22.07
CA PHE A 224 34.10 15.65 20.64
C PHE A 224 33.81 16.94 19.87
N HIS A 225 32.81 17.73 20.29
CA HIS A 225 32.45 18.96 19.60
C HIS A 225 33.47 20.09 19.76
N LEU A 226 34.17 20.17 20.89
CA LEU A 226 35.28 21.10 21.09
C LEU A 226 36.42 20.82 20.10
N ALA A 227 36.83 19.54 19.99
CA ALA A 227 37.87 19.11 19.06
C ALA A 227 37.44 19.36 17.60
N GLN A 228 36.17 19.09 17.28
CA GLN A 228 35.62 19.26 15.95
C GLN A 228 35.58 20.73 15.50
N GLN A 229 35.20 21.63 16.41
CA GLN A 229 35.14 23.07 16.15
C GLN A 229 36.50 23.77 16.28
N GLY A 230 37.53 23.06 16.73
CA GLY A 230 38.89 23.58 16.90
C GLY A 230 39.02 24.54 18.08
N VAL A 231 38.22 24.34 19.12
CA VAL A 231 38.30 25.13 20.36
C VAL A 231 39.50 24.66 21.17
N ALA A 232 40.39 25.57 21.55
CA ALA A 232 41.59 25.21 22.29
C ALA A 232 41.26 24.82 23.74
N GLU A 233 42.01 23.87 24.31
CA GLU A 233 41.85 23.45 25.71
C GLU A 233 42.03 24.59 26.71
N THR A 234 42.80 25.62 26.34
CA THR A 234 43.05 26.83 27.15
C THR A 234 41.92 27.86 27.10
N GLU A 235 40.90 27.67 26.25
CA GLU A 235 39.76 28.58 26.18
C GLU A 235 38.94 28.56 27.46
N THR A 236 38.26 29.67 27.72
CA THR A 236 37.37 29.79 28.90
C THR A 236 36.20 28.80 28.82
N GLU A 237 35.65 28.40 29.96
CA GLU A 237 34.48 27.52 30.01
C GLU A 237 33.29 28.09 29.23
N ALA A 238 33.11 29.42 29.24
CA ALA A 238 32.05 30.08 28.49
C ALA A 238 32.18 29.83 26.97
N VAL A 239 33.40 29.94 26.42
CA VAL A 239 33.68 29.66 25.00
C VAL A 239 33.47 28.18 24.68
N LYS A 240 33.90 27.30 25.60
CA LYS A 240 33.69 25.85 25.44
C LYS A 240 32.20 25.49 25.42
N LYS A 241 31.43 25.99 26.38
CA LYS A 241 29.97 25.78 26.45
C LYS A 241 29.23 26.38 25.26
N GLU A 242 29.64 27.54 24.74
CA GLU A 242 29.07 28.13 23.51
C GLU A 242 29.25 27.21 22.29
N ALA A 243 30.42 26.56 22.17
CA ALA A 243 30.68 25.61 21.09
C ALA A 243 29.81 24.36 21.21
N VAL A 244 29.65 23.78 22.40
CA VAL A 244 28.77 22.62 22.60
C VAL A 244 27.30 23.00 22.35
N LEU A 245 26.85 24.15 22.87
CA LEU A 245 25.51 24.67 22.61
C LEU A 245 25.24 24.89 21.11
N SER A 246 26.26 25.30 20.34
CA SER A 246 26.16 25.42 18.87
C SER A 246 25.88 24.09 18.18
N ALA A 247 26.39 22.97 18.72
CA ALA A 247 26.10 21.64 18.20
C ALA A 247 24.66 21.22 18.51
N ILE A 248 24.22 21.39 19.76
CA ILE A 248 22.84 21.11 20.19
C ILE A 248 21.84 21.88 19.30
N VAL A 249 22.08 23.18 19.09
CA VAL A 249 21.21 24.02 18.24
C VAL A 249 21.18 23.55 16.80
N THR A 250 22.30 23.03 16.28
CA THR A 250 22.37 22.52 14.91
C THR A 250 21.46 21.31 14.73
N THR A 251 21.55 20.34 15.64
CA THR A 251 20.68 19.15 15.68
C THR A 251 19.22 19.55 15.85
N MET A 252 18.89 20.34 16.88
CA MET A 252 17.50 20.69 17.19
C MET A 252 16.84 21.56 16.13
N THR A 253 17.60 22.35 15.36
CA THR A 253 17.03 23.10 14.22
C THR A 253 16.49 22.17 13.14
N ARG A 254 17.15 21.03 12.90
CA ARG A 254 16.68 20.02 11.94
C ARG A 254 15.51 19.22 12.50
N VAL A 255 15.64 18.74 13.73
CA VAL A 255 14.58 17.98 14.43
C VAL A 255 13.27 18.78 14.46
N ASN A 256 13.31 20.03 14.93
CA ASN A 256 12.12 20.89 14.94
C ASN A 256 11.53 21.08 13.54
N GLY A 257 12.31 21.02 12.46
CA GLY A 257 11.78 21.11 11.10
C GLY A 257 10.82 19.99 10.73
N ILE A 258 11.04 18.79 11.25
CA ILE A 258 10.19 17.61 10.99
C ILE A 258 8.98 17.62 11.90
N PHE A 259 9.19 17.87 13.20
CA PHE A 259 8.11 17.93 14.20
C PHE A 259 7.13 19.09 13.91
N GLU A 260 7.61 20.24 13.42
CA GLU A 260 6.73 21.34 13.01
C GLU A 260 5.86 20.98 11.79
N ARG A 261 6.36 20.13 10.88
CA ARG A 261 5.63 19.72 9.66
C ARG A 261 4.59 18.63 9.95
N ASP A 262 4.98 17.60 10.70
CA ASP A 262 4.15 16.38 10.84
C ASP A 262 3.20 16.45 12.05
N VAL A 263 3.58 17.13 13.13
CA VAL A 263 2.81 17.15 14.41
C VAL A 263 2.67 18.53 15.04
N ALA A 264 2.85 19.62 14.27
CA ALA A 264 2.72 21.01 14.73
C ALA A 264 3.44 21.31 16.06
N LEU A 265 4.67 20.80 16.23
CA LEU A 265 5.42 20.89 17.48
C LEU A 265 6.82 21.48 17.29
N THR A 266 7.23 22.37 18.20
CA THR A 266 8.61 22.90 18.27
C THR A 266 9.16 22.85 19.70
N MET A 267 10.48 22.69 19.81
CA MET A 267 11.21 22.66 21.08
C MET A 267 12.18 23.85 21.21
N VAL A 268 12.23 24.46 22.40
CA VAL A 268 13.07 25.65 22.70
C VAL A 268 13.91 25.37 23.96
N LEU A 269 15.23 25.59 23.87
CA LEU A 269 16.16 25.35 24.97
C LEU A 269 15.98 26.34 26.12
N VAL A 270 15.91 25.82 27.34
CA VAL A 270 15.69 26.58 28.58
C VAL A 270 16.83 27.54 28.91
N ASP A 271 16.52 28.64 29.60
CA ASP A 271 17.46 29.73 29.90
C ASP A 271 18.78 29.28 30.56
N ASN A 272 18.71 28.29 31.45
CA ASN A 272 19.84 27.74 32.20
C ASN A 272 20.41 26.43 31.60
N ASN A 273 20.12 26.09 30.34
CA ASN A 273 20.59 24.84 29.70
C ASN A 273 22.13 24.70 29.72
N THR A 274 22.89 25.79 29.79
CA THR A 274 24.36 25.70 29.87
C THR A 274 24.88 25.09 31.16
N ASP A 275 24.05 24.94 32.18
CA ASP A 275 24.43 24.40 33.48
C ASP A 275 24.51 22.86 33.45
N ILE A 276 23.82 22.22 32.50
CA ILE A 276 23.84 20.77 32.22
C ILE A 276 24.71 20.40 31.00
N ILE A 277 25.54 21.34 30.54
CA ILE A 277 26.62 21.06 29.58
C ILE A 277 27.88 20.76 30.38
N PHE A 278 28.23 19.47 30.47
CA PHE A 278 29.42 19.02 31.17
C PHE A 278 30.61 18.95 30.21
N LEU A 279 31.75 19.46 30.64
CA LEU A 279 32.96 19.56 29.80
C LEU A 279 33.99 18.47 30.11
N ASP A 280 33.79 17.67 31.15
CA ASP A 280 34.74 16.65 31.62
C ASP A 280 33.97 15.39 31.98
N GLY A 281 34.26 14.30 31.27
CA GLY A 281 33.56 13.02 31.41
C GLY A 281 33.87 12.26 32.70
N VAL A 282 34.83 12.73 33.50
CA VAL A 282 35.14 12.11 34.81
C VAL A 282 34.23 12.64 35.93
N ILE A 283 33.68 13.84 35.76
CA ILE A 283 32.95 14.57 36.83
C ILE A 283 31.54 15.00 36.41
N ASP A 284 31.02 14.48 35.30
CA ASP A 284 29.68 14.80 34.79
C ASP A 284 28.57 13.96 35.44
N ASN A 285 28.92 12.87 36.12
CA ASN A 285 28.01 11.88 36.71
C ASN A 285 27.14 11.16 35.66
N PHE A 286 27.68 10.95 34.46
CA PHE A 286 27.01 10.18 33.42
C PHE A 286 27.83 8.96 32.99
N THR A 287 27.19 7.80 32.90
CA THR A 287 27.75 6.60 32.29
C THR A 287 27.58 6.68 30.77
N ASN A 288 28.53 7.32 30.07
CA ASN A 288 28.45 7.59 28.62
C ASN A 288 28.13 6.39 27.73
N ASP A 289 28.58 5.18 28.09
CA ASP A 289 28.49 3.98 27.25
C ASP A 289 27.38 2.99 27.67
N ASP A 290 26.61 3.28 28.72
CA ASP A 290 25.51 2.41 29.21
C ASP A 290 24.16 3.14 29.14
N SER A 291 23.33 2.75 28.16
CA SER A 291 22.00 3.36 27.98
C SER A 291 21.09 3.22 29.20
N GLN A 292 21.18 2.09 29.91
CA GLN A 292 20.25 1.73 30.98
C GLN A 292 20.54 2.52 32.26
N GLU A 293 21.79 2.84 32.51
CA GLU A 293 22.20 3.77 33.57
C GLU A 293 21.95 5.22 33.14
N LEU A 294 22.41 5.59 31.93
CA LEU A 294 22.39 6.97 31.43
C LEU A 294 20.97 7.57 31.37
N ILE A 295 19.94 6.78 31.03
CA ILE A 295 18.56 7.27 31.01
C ILE A 295 18.06 7.70 32.40
N ASN A 296 18.47 7.01 33.46
CA ASN A 296 18.06 7.31 34.83
C ASN A 296 18.88 8.48 35.40
N GLU A 297 20.16 8.54 35.05
CA GLU A 297 21.04 9.66 35.38
C GLU A 297 20.58 10.94 34.70
N SER A 298 20.18 10.87 33.43
CA SER A 298 19.60 11.99 32.66
C SER A 298 18.47 12.66 33.45
N GLN A 299 17.51 11.85 33.92
CA GLN A 299 16.40 12.34 34.75
C GLN A 299 16.87 13.01 36.05
N THR A 300 17.84 12.39 36.74
CA THR A 300 18.33 12.84 38.05
C THR A 300 19.12 14.15 37.92
N VAL A 301 20.04 14.22 36.96
CA VAL A 301 20.94 15.36 36.75
C VAL A 301 20.17 16.57 36.23
N ILE A 302 19.28 16.38 35.24
CA ILE A 302 18.47 17.48 34.71
C ILE A 302 17.53 18.02 35.79
N ASN A 303 16.84 17.16 36.54
CA ASN A 303 15.94 17.61 37.62
C ASN A 303 16.66 18.40 38.71
N SER A 304 17.82 17.93 39.16
CA SER A 304 18.56 18.56 40.26
C SER A 304 19.19 19.90 39.86
N THR A 305 19.55 20.06 38.57
CA THR A 305 20.24 21.25 38.08
C THR A 305 19.28 22.29 37.51
N ILE A 306 18.38 21.88 36.62
CA ILE A 306 17.43 22.79 35.96
C ILE A 306 16.21 23.06 36.83
N GLY A 307 15.78 22.06 37.61
CA GLY A 307 14.56 22.10 38.40
C GLY A 307 13.36 21.56 37.59
N THR A 308 12.59 20.67 38.20
CA THR A 308 11.48 19.96 37.54
C THR A 308 10.43 20.88 36.91
N ASN A 309 10.19 22.09 37.41
CA ASN A 309 9.17 22.99 36.86
C ASN A 309 9.67 23.83 35.67
N ASN A 310 10.97 23.81 35.40
CA ASN A 310 11.62 24.75 34.47
C ASN A 310 11.79 24.20 33.05
N PHE A 311 11.41 22.94 32.81
CA PHE A 311 11.43 22.31 31.49
C PHE A 311 10.26 21.34 31.33
N ASP A 312 9.93 21.04 30.08
CA ASP A 312 8.79 20.23 29.67
C ASP A 312 9.24 18.86 29.16
N ILE A 313 10.36 18.82 28.45
CA ILE A 313 11.05 17.62 27.97
C ILE A 313 12.55 17.75 28.25
N GLY A 314 13.18 16.68 28.69
CA GLY A 314 14.62 16.58 28.90
C GLY A 314 15.21 15.44 28.07
N HIS A 315 16.44 15.64 27.60
CA HIS A 315 17.14 14.66 26.78
C HIS A 315 18.65 14.76 27.01
N THR A 316 19.39 13.65 26.94
CA THR A 316 20.86 13.66 27.10
C THR A 316 21.57 13.18 25.84
N PHE A 317 22.56 13.95 25.37
CA PHE A 317 23.43 13.57 24.26
C PHE A 317 24.78 13.02 24.76
N SER A 318 25.19 11.89 24.19
CA SER A 318 26.42 11.18 24.53
C SER A 318 27.21 10.75 23.28
N THR A 319 28.40 10.18 23.48
CA THR A 319 29.18 9.57 22.38
C THR A 319 29.07 8.04 22.33
N GLY A 320 28.39 7.44 23.30
CA GLY A 320 28.18 6.00 23.42
C GLY A 320 26.77 5.67 23.92
N GLY A 321 26.48 4.39 24.13
CA GLY A 321 25.20 3.95 24.69
C GLY A 321 24.04 3.78 23.70
N GLY A 322 24.13 4.29 22.46
CA GLY A 322 23.03 4.13 21.48
C GLY A 322 21.82 5.00 21.81
N GLY A 323 20.60 4.48 21.61
CA GLY A 323 19.35 5.23 21.82
C GLY A 323 18.45 4.55 22.85
N LEU A 324 17.89 5.33 23.78
CA LEU A 324 16.87 4.83 24.71
C LEU A 324 15.95 5.97 25.15
N ALA A 325 14.65 5.74 25.05
CA ALA A 325 13.65 6.70 25.48
C ALA A 325 12.49 6.03 26.23
N GLN A 326 11.95 6.74 27.22
CA GLN A 326 10.67 6.38 27.83
C GLN A 326 9.53 6.93 26.99
N LEU A 327 8.57 6.08 26.65
CA LEU A 327 7.36 6.47 25.92
C LEU A 327 6.50 7.44 26.73
N ASN A 328 5.87 8.39 26.03
CA ASN A 328 4.94 9.38 26.61
C ASN A 328 5.53 10.14 27.81
N SER A 329 6.82 10.47 27.74
CA SER A 329 7.58 11.02 28.86
C SER A 329 7.42 12.53 29.09
N PRO A 330 7.28 13.41 28.08
CA PRO A 330 7.18 14.85 28.30
C PRO A 330 6.06 15.21 29.27
N CYS A 331 6.26 16.33 29.96
CA CYS A 331 5.38 16.86 31.01
C CYS A 331 5.19 15.98 32.26
N THR A 332 5.67 14.74 32.29
CA THR A 332 5.57 13.88 33.47
C THR A 332 6.49 14.34 34.61
N PHE A 333 6.12 14.05 35.86
CA PHE A 333 6.93 14.46 37.02
C PHE A 333 8.22 13.64 37.18
N THR A 334 8.15 12.34 36.89
CA THR A 334 9.24 11.38 37.14
C THR A 334 9.97 10.90 35.89
N GLY A 335 9.43 11.16 34.69
CA GLY A 335 9.93 10.56 33.44
C GLY A 335 10.36 11.55 32.35
N LYS A 336 10.02 12.84 32.44
CA LYS A 336 10.18 13.77 31.31
C LYS A 336 11.60 14.05 30.83
N ALA A 337 12.62 13.64 31.56
CA ALA A 337 14.03 13.71 31.16
C ALA A 337 14.64 12.33 30.84
N ARG A 338 13.81 11.28 30.73
CA ARG A 338 14.23 9.91 30.39
C ARG A 338 14.25 9.70 28.87
N GLY A 339 15.17 10.37 28.20
CA GLY A 339 15.47 10.19 26.79
C GLY A 339 16.95 10.46 26.53
N ILE A 340 17.60 9.59 25.77
CA ILE A 340 19.04 9.68 25.49
C ILE A 340 19.36 9.34 24.03
N THR A 341 20.36 10.02 23.47
CA THR A 341 20.89 9.71 22.14
C THR A 341 22.41 9.75 22.12
N GLY A 342 23.02 8.63 21.73
CA GLY A 342 24.45 8.43 21.71
C GLY A 342 24.98 7.97 20.35
N SER A 343 26.11 8.53 19.93
CA SER A 343 26.84 8.09 18.73
C SER A 343 28.32 8.44 18.83
N SER A 344 29.20 7.54 18.38
CA SER A 344 30.66 7.79 18.35
C SER A 344 31.05 8.96 17.43
N ASN A 345 30.15 9.39 16.56
CA ASN A 345 30.30 10.56 15.69
C ASN A 345 28.97 11.33 15.62
N PRO A 346 28.62 12.12 16.66
CA PRO A 346 27.30 12.74 16.81
C PRO A 346 27.15 14.01 15.97
N ILE A 347 27.25 13.86 14.64
CA ILE A 347 27.12 14.95 13.65
C ILE A 347 26.44 14.46 12.38
N GLY A 348 25.77 15.38 11.68
CA GLY A 348 25.20 15.11 10.36
C GLY A 348 23.80 14.53 10.44
N ASP A 349 23.20 14.36 9.26
CA ASP A 349 21.78 14.02 9.13
C ASP A 349 21.42 12.64 9.70
N ALA A 350 22.30 11.64 9.60
CA ALA A 350 22.07 10.34 10.23
C ALA A 350 21.95 10.46 11.76
N TYR A 351 22.76 11.30 12.41
CA TYR A 351 22.62 11.51 13.85
C TYR A 351 21.37 12.34 14.17
N ASP A 352 21.16 13.44 13.45
CA ASP A 352 20.07 14.37 13.75
C ASP A 352 18.68 13.76 13.49
N ILE A 353 18.52 12.99 12.41
CA ILE A 353 17.22 12.48 11.97
C ILE A 353 17.02 11.02 12.41
N ASP A 354 17.95 10.13 12.08
CA ASP A 354 17.72 8.70 12.29
C ASP A 354 17.85 8.32 13.78
N TYR A 355 18.58 9.11 14.59
CA TYR A 355 18.75 8.84 16.01
C TYR A 355 17.98 9.88 16.86
N VAL A 356 18.33 11.16 16.80
CA VAL A 356 17.72 12.15 17.72
C VAL A 356 16.22 12.32 17.47
N ALA A 357 15.77 12.46 16.22
CA ALA A 357 14.34 12.55 15.94
C ALA A 357 13.59 11.25 16.24
N HIS A 358 14.25 10.09 16.12
CA HIS A 358 13.71 8.77 16.50
C HIS A 358 13.48 8.67 18.00
N GLU A 359 14.50 8.96 18.82
CA GLU A 359 14.39 8.89 20.28
C GLU A 359 13.42 9.93 20.84
N MET A 360 13.39 11.13 20.25
CA MET A 360 12.38 12.12 20.61
C MET A 360 10.98 11.70 20.16
N GLY A 361 10.84 10.98 19.03
CA GLY A 361 9.59 10.37 18.59
C GLY A 361 9.03 9.40 19.63
N HIS A 362 9.88 8.54 20.20
CA HIS A 362 9.53 7.69 21.36
C HIS A 362 9.09 8.53 22.56
N GLN A 363 9.83 9.58 22.93
CA GLN A 363 9.41 10.44 24.05
C GLN A 363 8.00 11.00 23.81
N TYR A 364 7.68 11.40 22.59
CA TYR A 364 6.35 11.87 22.20
C TYR A 364 5.33 10.77 21.95
N GLY A 365 5.69 9.48 21.99
CA GLY A 365 4.75 8.36 22.08
C GLY A 365 4.78 7.36 20.93
N ALA A 366 5.49 7.64 19.83
CA ALA A 366 5.54 6.71 18.70
C ALA A 366 6.35 5.46 19.02
N ARG A 367 5.84 4.30 18.62
CA ARG A 367 6.52 3.01 18.62
C ARG A 367 7.16 2.72 17.27
N HIS A 368 7.87 1.59 17.19
CA HIS A 368 8.55 1.18 15.97
C HIS A 368 7.57 0.76 14.87
N THR A 369 7.92 1.05 13.61
CA THR A 369 7.07 0.75 12.45
C THR A 369 7.51 -0.44 11.60
N PHE A 370 8.67 -1.06 11.86
CA PHE A 370 9.25 -2.09 10.99
C PHE A 370 8.90 -3.53 11.40
N ASN A 371 8.96 -4.47 10.46
CA ASN A 371 8.66 -5.89 10.69
C ASN A 371 9.85 -6.85 10.74
N ALA A 372 11.06 -6.45 10.34
CA ALA A 372 12.20 -7.36 10.34
C ALA A 372 12.66 -7.76 11.76
N GLU A 373 12.97 -9.04 11.93
CA GLU A 373 13.49 -9.63 13.19
C GLU A 373 14.98 -10.05 13.06
N THR A 374 15.62 -9.72 11.94
CA THR A 374 17.02 -10.06 11.66
C THR A 374 17.96 -8.88 11.95
N GLY A 375 19.25 -9.16 12.10
CA GLY A 375 20.25 -8.12 12.36
C GLY A 375 20.00 -7.37 13.68
N GLY A 376 20.13 -6.03 13.67
CA GLY A 376 19.88 -5.16 14.82
C GLY A 376 18.41 -5.04 15.23
N CYS A 377 17.50 -5.66 14.49
CA CYS A 377 16.06 -5.49 14.64
C CYS A 377 15.41 -6.59 15.49
N GLY A 378 16.12 -7.69 15.70
CA GLY A 378 15.63 -8.80 16.51
C GLY A 378 15.21 -8.36 17.91
N GLY A 379 13.95 -8.61 18.27
CA GLY A 379 13.38 -8.29 19.58
C GLY A 379 12.95 -6.83 19.75
N ASN A 380 12.98 -6.02 18.70
CA ASN A 380 12.55 -4.60 18.74
C ASN A 380 11.27 -4.34 17.93
N ARG A 381 10.67 -5.36 17.30
CA ARG A 381 9.39 -5.25 16.59
C ARG A 381 8.24 -4.90 17.55
N SER A 382 7.35 -3.99 17.14
CA SER A 382 6.19 -3.54 17.94
C SER A 382 4.88 -4.01 17.31
N ALA A 383 4.26 -5.08 17.85
CA ALA A 383 3.17 -5.80 17.17
C ALA A 383 1.95 -4.94 16.77
N GLY A 384 1.65 -3.84 17.48
CA GLY A 384 0.52 -2.96 17.16
C GLY A 384 0.82 -1.87 16.13
N THR A 385 2.08 -1.69 15.73
CA THR A 385 2.52 -0.57 14.88
C THR A 385 3.51 -1.00 13.81
N SER A 386 3.89 -2.27 13.75
CA SER A 386 4.81 -2.83 12.75
C SER A 386 4.09 -2.97 11.41
N VAL A 387 4.07 -1.90 10.62
CA VAL A 387 3.32 -1.76 9.36
C VAL A 387 4.20 -1.67 8.13
N GLU A 388 5.51 -1.50 8.29
CA GLU A 388 6.47 -1.46 7.19
C GLU A 388 7.16 -2.81 7.00
N PRO A 389 7.38 -3.25 5.75
CA PRO A 389 8.21 -4.42 5.49
C PRO A 389 9.69 -4.13 5.81
N GLY A 390 10.49 -5.18 5.90
CA GLY A 390 11.91 -5.20 6.20
C GLY A 390 12.27 -4.33 7.40
N SER A 391 13.36 -3.59 7.24
CA SER A 391 13.82 -2.56 8.18
C SER A 391 12.95 -1.31 8.25
N GLY A 392 11.90 -1.23 7.42
CA GLY A 392 11.16 -0.01 7.13
C GLY A 392 12.03 1.09 6.49
N SER A 393 11.39 2.24 6.30
CA SER A 393 11.88 3.41 5.59
C SER A 393 11.60 4.73 6.30
N THR A 394 10.68 4.79 7.27
CA THR A 394 10.35 6.02 8.02
C THR A 394 11.24 6.24 9.25
N ILE A 395 11.10 7.39 9.91
CA ILE A 395 11.94 7.77 11.07
C ILE A 395 11.86 6.75 12.20
N MET A 396 10.68 6.21 12.50
CA MET A 396 10.49 5.24 13.59
C MET A 396 10.83 3.80 13.15
N ALA A 397 11.39 3.63 11.96
CA ALA A 397 11.89 2.36 11.45
C ALA A 397 13.39 2.18 11.73
N TYR A 398 13.90 0.95 11.61
CA TYR A 398 15.32 0.62 11.79
C TYR A 398 16.08 0.56 10.46
N SER A 399 15.83 1.54 9.59
CA SER A 399 16.41 1.64 8.25
C SER A 399 17.91 1.38 8.25
N GLY A 400 18.35 0.30 7.60
CA GLY A 400 19.77 -0.04 7.45
C GLY A 400 20.35 -0.94 8.54
N LEU A 401 19.59 -1.31 9.57
CA LEU A 401 20.06 -2.07 10.73
C LEU A 401 19.67 -3.56 10.71
N CYS A 402 18.66 -3.94 9.93
CA CYS A 402 18.07 -5.27 9.86
C CYS A 402 18.67 -6.19 8.79
N SER A 403 19.99 -6.18 8.56
CA SER A 403 20.60 -7.03 7.51
C SER A 403 20.25 -8.52 7.71
N PRO A 404 19.83 -9.25 6.66
CA PRO A 404 19.80 -8.89 5.24
C PRO A 404 18.53 -8.15 4.75
N ASN A 405 17.54 -7.93 5.61
CA ASN A 405 16.24 -7.34 5.28
C ASN A 405 16.22 -5.80 5.32
N ASN A 406 17.30 -5.15 4.88
CA ASN A 406 17.41 -3.69 4.84
C ASN A 406 16.77 -3.10 3.57
N ILE A 407 15.66 -2.38 3.73
CA ILE A 407 14.99 -1.67 2.62
C ILE A 407 15.89 -0.58 2.03
N GLN A 408 16.50 0.19 2.92
CA GLN A 408 17.40 1.29 2.60
C GLN A 408 18.41 1.48 3.72
N SER A 409 19.41 2.34 3.52
CA SER A 409 20.50 2.53 4.48
C SER A 409 20.23 3.55 5.59
N LEU A 410 19.33 4.49 5.36
CA LEU A 410 18.99 5.60 6.26
C LEU A 410 17.50 5.87 6.14
N ALA A 411 16.85 6.31 7.20
CA ALA A 411 15.42 6.63 7.18
C ALA A 411 15.14 7.82 6.27
N ASP A 412 13.95 7.90 5.69
CA ASP A 412 13.47 9.12 5.05
C ASP A 412 13.03 10.14 6.12
N SER A 413 13.11 11.45 5.83
CA SER A 413 12.83 12.52 6.80
C SER A 413 11.33 12.76 7.04
N TYR A 414 10.56 11.73 7.36
CA TYR A 414 9.14 11.84 7.74
C TYR A 414 8.68 10.72 8.67
N PHE A 415 7.63 11.02 9.44
CA PHE A 415 6.92 10.04 10.26
C PHE A 415 5.84 9.31 9.47
N HIS A 416 5.72 8.01 9.69
CA HIS A 416 4.63 7.18 9.17
C HIS A 416 3.28 7.63 9.78
N TYR A 417 2.18 7.35 9.08
CA TYR A 417 0.81 7.51 9.58
C TYR A 417 0.65 7.08 11.06
N VAL A 418 0.99 5.83 11.41
CA VAL A 418 0.84 5.31 12.78
C VAL A 418 1.67 6.08 13.81
N SER A 419 2.86 6.55 13.44
CA SER A 419 3.70 7.36 14.33
C SER A 419 3.11 8.75 14.57
N ILE A 420 2.49 9.36 13.55
CA ILE A 420 1.78 10.63 13.69
C ILE A 420 0.57 10.46 14.62
N GLN A 421 -0.21 9.39 14.44
CA GLN A 421 -1.35 9.09 15.30
C GLN A 421 -0.93 8.90 16.77
N GLU A 422 0.06 8.04 17.04
CA GLU A 422 0.51 7.78 18.41
C GLU A 422 1.11 9.03 19.09
N MET A 423 1.95 9.78 18.37
CA MET A 423 2.50 11.02 18.92
C MET A 423 1.42 12.04 19.18
N TRP A 424 0.50 12.21 18.24
CA TRP A 424 -0.52 13.21 18.37
C TRP A 424 -1.49 12.89 19.51
N ALA A 425 -1.93 11.63 19.65
CA ALA A 425 -2.75 11.21 20.79
C ALA A 425 -2.13 11.60 22.14
N ASN A 426 -0.80 11.48 22.27
CA ASN A 426 -0.10 11.92 23.49
C ASN A 426 0.05 13.46 23.60
N ILE A 427 0.21 14.16 22.47
CA ILE A 427 0.39 15.62 22.39
C ILE A 427 -0.92 16.39 22.59
N SER A 428 -2.04 15.86 22.11
CA SER A 428 -3.36 16.50 22.18
C SER A 428 -4.10 16.16 23.45
N GLU A 429 -4.05 14.89 23.89
CA GLU A 429 -4.87 14.38 25.00
C GLU A 429 -4.04 13.69 26.10
N GLY A 430 -2.92 13.07 25.75
CA GLY A 430 -2.09 12.33 26.71
C GLY A 430 -1.20 13.20 27.60
N ASN A 431 -0.14 12.60 28.15
CA ASN A 431 0.76 13.27 29.10
C ASN A 431 1.34 14.56 28.53
N SER A 432 1.65 14.58 27.23
CA SER A 432 2.30 15.73 26.61
C SER A 432 1.35 16.91 26.38
N SER A 433 0.04 16.72 26.50
CA SER A 433 -0.97 17.79 26.38
C SER A 433 -0.96 18.79 27.54
N VAL A 434 -0.48 18.38 28.72
CA VAL A 434 -0.57 19.19 29.95
C VAL A 434 0.51 20.28 30.05
N CYS A 435 1.42 20.33 29.09
CA CYS A 435 2.45 21.36 29.02
C CYS A 435 2.78 21.74 27.57
N GLY A 436 3.71 22.69 27.40
CA GLY A 436 3.95 23.35 26.12
C GLY A 436 3.05 24.56 25.92
N ALA A 437 3.64 25.66 25.44
CA ALA A 437 2.88 26.87 25.15
C ALA A 437 2.20 26.75 23.78
N LEU A 438 0.88 26.94 23.77
CA LEU A 438 0.05 26.93 22.56
C LEU A 438 0.06 28.29 21.88
N SER A 439 0.11 28.29 20.54
CA SER A 439 -0.03 29.48 19.72
C SER A 439 -0.77 29.17 18.42
N ASP A 440 -1.74 30.00 18.05
CA ASP A 440 -2.51 29.83 16.83
C ASP A 440 -1.61 29.93 15.59
N THR A 441 -1.70 28.98 14.67
CA THR A 441 -0.98 29.04 13.39
C THR A 441 -1.73 29.89 12.36
N ASN A 442 -3.03 30.13 12.57
CA ASN A 442 -3.98 30.60 11.55
C ASN A 442 -3.91 29.76 10.27
N ASN A 443 -3.69 28.46 10.44
CA ASN A 443 -3.64 27.48 9.38
C ASN A 443 -4.83 26.55 9.52
N THR A 444 -5.52 26.31 8.41
CA THR A 444 -6.67 25.41 8.32
C THR A 444 -6.21 24.01 7.97
N THR A 445 -6.86 23.01 8.54
CA THR A 445 -6.52 21.61 8.27
C THR A 445 -6.99 21.24 6.86
N PRO A 446 -6.17 20.51 6.07
CA PRO A 446 -6.63 19.99 4.79
C PRO A 446 -7.83 19.04 4.95
N VAL A 447 -8.74 19.06 3.98
CA VAL A 447 -9.94 18.20 3.97
C VAL A 447 -9.82 17.17 2.86
N ILE A 448 -9.98 15.89 3.23
CA ILE A 448 -9.95 14.74 2.31
C ILE A 448 -11.40 14.40 1.90
N GLU A 449 -11.63 14.21 0.61
CA GLU A 449 -12.89 13.60 0.13
C GLU A 449 -12.90 12.12 0.51
N SER A 450 -14.03 11.62 1.03
CA SER A 450 -14.16 10.26 1.57
C SER A 450 -13.59 9.21 0.63
N LEU A 451 -12.76 8.32 1.18
CA LEU A 451 -12.23 7.18 0.43
C LEU A 451 -13.26 6.04 0.39
N GLU A 452 -13.27 5.30 -0.72
CA GLU A 452 -14.12 4.11 -0.88
C GLU A 452 -13.30 2.84 -0.65
N ASN A 453 -13.97 1.74 -0.32
CA ASN A 453 -13.38 0.41 -0.26
C ASN A 453 -13.51 -0.30 -1.62
N TYR A 454 -12.54 -1.14 -1.98
CA TYR A 454 -12.53 -1.80 -3.28
C TYR A 454 -12.28 -3.30 -3.18
N THR A 455 -12.96 -4.07 -4.02
CA THR A 455 -12.63 -5.48 -4.29
C THR A 455 -11.95 -5.57 -5.66
N ILE A 456 -10.75 -6.15 -5.69
CA ILE A 456 -9.90 -6.23 -6.89
C ILE A 456 -9.40 -7.65 -7.15
N PRO A 457 -9.12 -8.00 -8.43
CA PRO A 457 -8.52 -9.28 -8.78
C PRO A 457 -7.12 -9.45 -8.18
N VAL A 458 -6.78 -10.68 -7.76
CA VAL A 458 -5.41 -11.04 -7.36
C VAL A 458 -4.40 -10.80 -8.49
N SER A 459 -3.14 -10.58 -8.12
CA SER A 459 -2.01 -10.40 -9.04
C SER A 459 -2.22 -9.31 -10.09
N THR A 460 -2.95 -8.26 -9.74
CA THR A 460 -3.30 -7.16 -10.64
C THR A 460 -2.81 -5.83 -10.06
N PRO A 461 -2.08 -5.00 -10.83
CA PRO A 461 -1.70 -3.66 -10.39
C PRO A 461 -2.92 -2.78 -10.10
N PHE A 462 -2.78 -1.89 -9.12
CA PHE A 462 -3.82 -0.92 -8.76
C PHE A 462 -3.22 0.43 -8.41
N ALA A 463 -4.04 1.48 -8.46
CA ALA A 463 -3.65 2.83 -8.07
C ALA A 463 -4.65 3.40 -7.07
N LEU A 464 -4.14 3.87 -5.93
CA LEU A 464 -4.94 4.62 -4.97
C LEU A 464 -4.80 6.11 -5.27
N LYS A 465 -5.93 6.81 -5.31
CA LYS A 465 -6.01 8.22 -5.64
C LYS A 465 -6.95 8.91 -4.67
N ALA A 466 -6.57 10.09 -4.22
CA ALA A 466 -7.42 10.92 -3.37
C ALA A 466 -7.62 12.31 -3.96
N ASN A 467 -8.64 12.99 -3.44
CA ASN A 467 -8.82 14.41 -3.66
C ASN A 467 -8.82 15.09 -2.30
N ALA A 468 -8.01 16.12 -2.15
CA ALA A 468 -7.93 16.89 -0.92
C ALA A 468 -7.84 18.38 -1.25
N LYS A 469 -8.41 19.19 -0.37
CA LYS A 469 -8.47 20.65 -0.52
C LYS A 469 -7.93 21.30 0.74
N ASP A 470 -7.32 22.46 0.54
CA ASP A 470 -6.78 23.31 1.59
C ASP A 470 -7.38 24.71 1.43
N GLU A 471 -7.96 25.27 2.50
CA GLU A 471 -8.62 26.57 2.41
C GLU A 471 -7.62 27.73 2.32
N ASP A 472 -6.40 27.54 2.86
CA ASP A 472 -5.33 28.52 2.81
C ASP A 472 -4.58 28.57 1.47
N GLY A 473 -4.77 27.53 0.64
CA GLY A 473 -4.13 27.38 -0.66
C GLY A 473 -2.68 26.93 -0.56
N ASP A 474 -2.32 26.26 0.54
CA ASP A 474 -1.02 25.63 0.72
C ASP A 474 -0.86 24.40 -0.21
N LEU A 475 0.41 24.07 -0.49
CA LEU A 475 0.72 22.97 -1.40
C LEU A 475 0.71 21.65 -0.65
N LEU A 476 -0.31 20.84 -0.96
CA LEU A 476 -0.51 19.53 -0.35
C LEU A 476 0.50 18.48 -0.83
N THR A 477 0.88 17.61 0.09
CA THR A 477 1.60 16.36 -0.21
C THR A 477 0.90 15.16 0.38
N TYR A 478 0.94 14.04 -0.35
CA TYR A 478 0.20 12.81 -0.10
C TYR A 478 1.16 11.67 0.20
N THR A 479 0.81 10.84 1.17
CA THR A 479 1.51 9.59 1.51
C THR A 479 0.47 8.48 1.64
N TRP A 480 0.56 7.48 0.76
CA TRP A 480 -0.24 6.27 0.82
C TRP A 480 0.57 5.16 1.45
N GLU A 481 0.11 4.56 2.55
CA GLU A 481 0.85 3.57 3.33
C GLU A 481 -0.05 2.38 3.66
N GLN A 482 0.49 1.15 3.58
CA GLN A 482 -0.20 -0.02 4.09
C GLN A 482 -0.08 -0.02 5.63
N ILE A 483 -1.13 -0.40 6.33
CA ILE A 483 -1.19 -0.33 7.81
C ILE A 483 -1.48 -1.67 8.50
N ASP A 484 -1.38 -2.78 7.77
CA ASP A 484 -1.52 -4.13 8.34
C ASP A 484 -0.33 -4.45 9.26
N THR A 485 -0.59 -4.90 10.49
CA THR A 485 0.43 -4.99 11.55
C THR A 485 0.99 -6.40 11.78
N GLU A 486 0.56 -7.40 11.02
CA GLU A 486 1.00 -8.78 11.23
C GLU A 486 2.46 -8.98 10.81
N ALA A 487 3.05 -10.07 11.31
CA ALA A 487 4.42 -10.41 10.97
C ALA A 487 4.54 -10.72 9.46
N THR A 488 5.59 -10.17 8.84
CA THR A 488 5.88 -10.36 7.42
C THR A 488 6.87 -11.49 7.18
N GLU A 489 6.63 -12.30 6.14
CA GLU A 489 7.60 -13.26 5.63
C GLU A 489 8.65 -12.57 4.74
N TYR A 490 9.93 -12.96 4.87
CA TYR A 490 11.02 -12.45 4.03
C TYR A 490 11.80 -13.56 3.30
N PRO A 491 12.14 -13.39 2.01
CA PRO A 491 11.73 -12.29 1.12
C PRO A 491 10.21 -12.25 0.93
N LEU A 492 9.67 -11.08 0.55
CA LEU A 492 8.23 -10.93 0.34
C LEU A 492 7.74 -11.91 -0.72
N VAL A 493 6.65 -12.63 -0.43
CA VAL A 493 6.04 -13.62 -1.31
C VAL A 493 4.59 -13.26 -1.62
N SER A 494 4.16 -13.49 -2.87
CA SER A 494 2.80 -13.16 -3.31
C SER A 494 1.73 -14.04 -2.65
N THR A 495 2.12 -15.20 -2.13
CA THR A 495 1.23 -16.15 -1.45
C THR A 495 1.01 -15.82 0.03
N ALA A 496 1.63 -14.76 0.56
CA ALA A 496 1.44 -14.35 1.94
C ALA A 496 0.01 -13.84 2.15
N THR A 497 -0.69 -14.40 3.14
CA THR A 497 -2.08 -14.04 3.49
C THR A 497 -2.18 -12.89 4.49
N VAL A 498 -1.08 -12.54 5.17
CA VAL A 498 -1.03 -11.49 6.21
C VAL A 498 0.23 -10.64 6.11
N GLY A 499 0.29 -9.56 6.87
CA GLY A 499 1.46 -8.70 7.02
C GLY A 499 1.72 -7.76 5.83
N PRO A 500 2.57 -6.75 6.02
CA PRO A 500 2.78 -5.73 5.00
C PRO A 500 3.53 -6.23 3.77
N ALA A 501 2.99 -5.91 2.60
CA ALA A 501 3.48 -6.27 1.29
C ALA A 501 4.04 -5.08 0.51
N PHE A 502 3.83 -3.84 0.98
CA PHE A 502 4.26 -2.62 0.30
C PHE A 502 5.04 -1.70 1.25
N ARG A 503 6.22 -1.26 0.81
CA ARG A 503 7.03 -0.27 1.55
C ARG A 503 6.34 1.10 1.62
N SER A 504 6.70 1.91 2.60
CA SER A 504 6.36 3.34 2.58
C SER A 504 7.28 4.12 1.63
N LEU A 505 6.79 5.27 1.15
CA LEU A 505 7.46 6.18 0.21
C LEU A 505 7.23 7.63 0.66
N GLN A 506 8.22 8.49 0.41
CA GLN A 506 8.20 9.89 0.83
C GLN A 506 6.95 10.65 0.37
N PRO A 507 6.47 11.63 1.18
CA PRO A 507 5.38 12.52 0.79
C PRO A 507 5.64 13.20 -0.55
N ASN A 508 4.64 13.18 -1.43
CA ASN A 508 4.77 13.71 -2.78
C ASN A 508 3.52 14.48 -3.23
N GLU A 509 3.64 15.32 -4.26
CA GLU A 509 2.54 16.18 -4.75
C GLU A 509 1.51 15.42 -5.58
N ASN A 510 1.82 14.19 -6.01
CA ASN A 510 0.87 13.37 -6.76
C ASN A 510 -0.11 12.73 -5.77
N PRO A 511 -1.43 13.00 -5.88
CA PRO A 511 -2.43 12.35 -5.05
C PRO A 511 -2.60 10.86 -5.37
N GLU A 512 -2.02 10.38 -6.48
CA GLU A 512 -2.10 9.00 -6.94
C GLU A 512 -0.80 8.22 -6.67
N ARG A 513 -0.91 7.03 -6.06
CA ARG A 513 0.19 6.06 -5.92
C ARG A 513 -0.20 4.73 -6.56
N THR A 514 0.70 4.20 -7.37
CA THR A 514 0.57 2.87 -8.00
C THR A 514 1.24 1.78 -7.16
N PHE A 515 0.64 0.60 -7.13
CA PHE A 515 1.12 -0.56 -6.40
C PHE A 515 1.28 -1.77 -7.35
N PRO A 516 2.50 -2.33 -7.49
CA PRO A 516 3.79 -1.78 -7.04
C PRO A 516 4.11 -0.50 -7.83
N ASN A 517 5.27 0.12 -7.58
CA ASN A 517 5.66 1.31 -8.35
C ASN A 517 5.61 1.08 -9.89
N MET A 518 5.29 2.14 -10.64
CA MET A 518 5.12 2.08 -12.10
C MET A 518 6.33 1.47 -12.84
N SER A 519 7.56 1.64 -12.35
CA SER A 519 8.74 1.03 -13.00
C SER A 519 8.74 -0.50 -12.97
N THR A 520 8.16 -1.08 -11.91
CA THR A 520 7.99 -2.53 -11.74
C THR A 520 6.90 -3.03 -12.69
N ILE A 521 5.78 -2.29 -12.78
CA ILE A 521 4.65 -2.58 -13.67
C ILE A 521 5.09 -2.53 -15.15
N LEU A 522 5.81 -1.48 -15.56
CA LEU A 522 6.33 -1.34 -16.94
C LEU A 522 7.35 -2.43 -17.30
N GLY A 523 8.01 -3.02 -16.30
CA GLY A 523 8.86 -4.19 -16.47
C GLY A 523 8.09 -5.51 -16.63
N GLY A 524 6.76 -5.50 -16.48
CA GLY A 524 5.92 -6.70 -16.52
C GLY A 524 5.95 -7.54 -15.25
N ASN A 525 6.46 -6.98 -14.14
CA ASN A 525 6.62 -7.70 -12.88
C ASN A 525 5.47 -7.38 -11.93
N THR A 526 5.05 -8.38 -11.15
CA THR A 526 4.06 -8.23 -10.07
C THR A 526 4.70 -7.94 -8.71
N SER A 527 6.03 -7.94 -8.66
CA SER A 527 6.80 -7.68 -7.45
C SER A 527 8.17 -7.11 -7.76
N ASN A 528 8.71 -6.43 -6.76
CA ASN A 528 10.13 -6.12 -6.63
C ASN A 528 10.60 -6.58 -5.24
N GLN A 529 11.79 -6.18 -4.82
CA GLN A 529 12.35 -6.61 -3.54
C GLN A 529 11.50 -6.20 -2.32
N TRP A 530 10.73 -5.11 -2.42
CA TRP A 530 10.08 -4.45 -1.28
C TRP A 530 8.58 -4.16 -1.49
N GLU A 531 8.02 -4.60 -2.63
CA GLU A 531 6.60 -4.49 -2.96
C GLU A 531 6.17 -5.75 -3.70
N VAL A 532 5.05 -6.38 -3.30
CA VAL A 532 4.52 -7.58 -3.96
C VAL A 532 2.99 -7.53 -4.05
N LEU A 533 2.44 -7.83 -5.23
CA LEU A 533 1.00 -8.04 -5.40
C LEU A 533 0.59 -9.40 -4.82
N PRO A 534 -0.50 -9.48 -4.03
CA PRO A 534 -1.04 -10.75 -3.57
C PRO A 534 -1.50 -11.64 -4.72
N SER A 535 -1.14 -12.91 -4.69
CA SER A 535 -1.63 -13.96 -5.59
C SER A 535 -2.69 -14.84 -4.93
N VAL A 536 -3.15 -14.47 -3.74
CA VAL A 536 -4.15 -15.18 -2.92
C VAL A 536 -5.17 -14.18 -2.41
N SER A 537 -6.37 -14.67 -2.08
CA SER A 537 -7.39 -13.86 -1.41
C SER A 537 -6.89 -13.33 -0.08
N ARG A 538 -6.96 -12.01 0.11
CA ARG A 538 -6.68 -11.34 1.39
C ARG A 538 -7.19 -9.90 1.36
N THR A 539 -7.44 -9.36 2.54
CA THR A 539 -7.76 -7.95 2.72
C THR A 539 -6.51 -7.22 3.21
N MET A 540 -6.35 -5.98 2.77
CA MET A 540 -5.28 -5.08 3.21
C MET A 540 -5.87 -3.70 3.50
N THR A 541 -5.37 -3.06 4.55
CA THR A 541 -5.79 -1.70 4.91
C THR A 541 -4.71 -0.71 4.50
N PHE A 542 -5.11 0.38 3.85
CA PHE A 542 -4.24 1.48 3.46
C PHE A 542 -4.70 2.78 4.11
N ALA A 543 -3.76 3.55 4.61
CA ALA A 543 -3.97 4.92 5.07
C ALA A 543 -3.42 5.92 4.07
N LEU A 544 -4.12 7.04 3.92
CA LEU A 544 -3.64 8.25 3.30
C LEU A 544 -3.29 9.26 4.39
N THR A 545 -2.13 9.89 4.32
CA THR A 545 -1.82 11.12 5.08
C THR A 545 -1.55 12.27 4.13
N VAL A 546 -2.32 13.36 4.28
CA VAL A 546 -2.18 14.63 3.58
C VAL A 546 -1.54 15.65 4.50
N ARG A 547 -0.48 16.32 4.04
CA ARG A 547 0.23 17.40 4.76
C ARG A 547 0.13 18.69 3.97
N ASP A 548 -0.19 19.79 4.64
CA ASP A 548 -0.23 21.12 4.02
C ASP A 548 1.15 21.78 3.85
N ASN A 549 2.14 21.34 4.63
CA ASN A 549 3.49 21.90 4.68
C ASN A 549 3.55 23.40 5.05
N ASN A 550 2.58 23.91 5.82
CA ASN A 550 2.56 25.32 6.24
C ASN A 550 3.74 25.67 7.15
N ASP A 551 4.37 26.82 6.90
CA ASP A 551 5.59 27.25 7.59
C ASP A 551 5.38 27.82 9.01
N ASN A 552 4.13 28.10 9.40
CA ASN A 552 3.75 28.49 10.76
C ASN A 552 3.51 27.29 11.69
N GLY A 553 3.41 26.08 11.14
CA GLY A 553 3.09 24.83 11.82
C GLY A 553 2.14 24.03 10.94
N GLY A 554 2.62 22.92 10.41
CA GLY A 554 1.87 22.12 9.44
C GLY A 554 0.67 21.44 10.09
N GLN A 555 -0.43 21.36 9.35
CA GLN A 555 -1.55 20.48 9.69
C GLN A 555 -1.53 19.23 8.81
N THR A 556 -2.08 18.16 9.36
CA THR A 556 -2.21 16.87 8.71
C THR A 556 -3.66 16.40 8.74
N ALA A 557 -4.06 15.68 7.70
CA ALA A 557 -5.33 14.96 7.63
C ALA A 557 -5.06 13.56 7.13
N SER A 558 -5.86 12.58 7.58
CA SER A 558 -5.72 11.21 7.15
C SER A 558 -7.07 10.52 7.01
N ASP A 559 -7.13 9.57 6.09
CA ASP A 559 -8.30 8.70 5.89
C ASP A 559 -7.82 7.31 5.48
N GLU A 560 -8.68 6.30 5.64
CA GLU A 560 -8.33 4.89 5.41
C GLU A 560 -9.23 4.27 4.33
N THR A 561 -8.69 3.29 3.61
CA THR A 561 -9.41 2.48 2.62
C THR A 561 -9.01 1.02 2.75
N VAL A 562 -9.98 0.14 2.55
CA VAL A 562 -9.82 -1.31 2.61
C VAL A 562 -9.86 -1.88 1.20
N ILE A 563 -8.80 -2.63 0.86
CA ILE A 563 -8.65 -3.29 -0.44
C ILE A 563 -8.74 -4.79 -0.24
N THR A 564 -9.78 -5.40 -0.81
CA THR A 564 -10.01 -6.85 -0.79
C THR A 564 -9.52 -7.46 -2.09
N PHE A 565 -8.46 -8.27 -2.01
CA PHE A 565 -7.98 -9.07 -3.12
C PHE A 565 -8.78 -10.37 -3.16
N THR A 566 -9.35 -10.71 -4.31
CA THR A 566 -10.13 -11.94 -4.50
C THR A 566 -9.54 -12.84 -5.58
N ASP A 567 -9.48 -14.14 -5.31
CA ASP A 567 -9.13 -15.19 -6.25
C ASP A 567 -10.33 -15.72 -7.06
N ASN A 568 -11.55 -15.24 -6.77
CA ASN A 568 -12.72 -15.43 -7.64
C ASN A 568 -12.56 -14.71 -9.00
N ALA A 569 -11.67 -13.71 -9.05
CA ALA A 569 -11.20 -13.07 -10.27
C ALA A 569 -9.70 -13.34 -10.45
N ALA A 570 -9.31 -13.86 -11.61
CA ALA A 570 -7.91 -14.12 -11.94
C ALA A 570 -7.16 -12.81 -12.26
N SER A 571 -5.87 -12.90 -12.59
CA SER A 571 -5.05 -11.72 -12.92
C SER A 571 -5.56 -11.00 -14.17
N PHE A 572 -6.01 -9.76 -14.00
CA PHE A 572 -6.40 -8.89 -15.11
C PHE A 572 -5.15 -8.41 -15.85
N LYS A 573 -5.01 -8.83 -17.11
CA LYS A 573 -3.73 -8.69 -17.84
C LYS A 573 -3.92 -8.28 -19.29
N LEU A 574 -3.11 -7.31 -19.72
CA LEU A 574 -3.02 -6.99 -21.15
C LEU A 574 -2.30 -8.12 -21.91
N THR A 575 -2.92 -8.61 -22.98
CA THR A 575 -2.40 -9.75 -23.75
C THR A 575 -1.84 -9.35 -25.12
N SER A 576 -2.15 -8.16 -25.63
CA SER A 576 -1.60 -7.60 -26.87
C SER A 576 -0.35 -6.72 -26.63
N GLN A 577 0.40 -6.39 -27.71
CA GLN A 577 1.60 -5.54 -27.67
C GLN A 577 2.66 -6.00 -26.63
N THR A 578 2.87 -7.32 -26.56
CA THR A 578 3.87 -7.94 -25.67
C THR A 578 5.28 -7.93 -26.26
N THR A 579 5.41 -7.61 -27.55
CA THR A 579 6.67 -7.41 -28.27
C THR A 579 6.67 -6.05 -28.95
N GLN A 580 7.86 -5.53 -29.28
CA GLN A 580 7.96 -4.21 -29.89
C GLN A 580 7.26 -4.19 -31.25
N GLU A 581 6.33 -3.25 -31.42
CA GLU A 581 5.53 -3.08 -32.64
C GLU A 581 5.73 -1.69 -33.23
N SER A 582 5.51 -1.57 -34.54
CA SER A 582 5.51 -0.30 -35.24
C SER A 582 4.12 -0.04 -35.80
N TRP A 583 3.53 1.08 -35.41
CA TRP A 583 2.23 1.54 -35.87
C TRP A 583 2.40 2.77 -36.76
N ASP A 584 1.64 2.82 -37.84
CA ASP A 584 1.45 4.06 -38.58
C ASP A 584 0.33 4.86 -37.92
N ALA A 585 0.55 6.16 -37.71
CA ALA A 585 -0.45 7.06 -37.15
C ALA A 585 -1.79 6.96 -37.91
N GLY A 586 -2.90 6.98 -37.17
CA GLY A 586 -4.25 6.92 -37.74
C GLY A 586 -4.72 5.54 -38.21
N THR A 587 -3.91 4.49 -38.03
CA THR A 587 -4.30 3.11 -38.39
C THR A 587 -5.05 2.39 -37.27
N ALA A 588 -5.96 1.48 -37.61
CA ALA A 588 -6.66 0.65 -36.64
C ALA A 588 -5.73 -0.37 -35.98
N GLN A 589 -5.80 -0.49 -34.65
CA GLN A 589 -5.05 -1.47 -33.85
C GLN A 589 -6.00 -2.18 -32.90
N THR A 590 -5.87 -3.50 -32.76
CA THR A 590 -6.67 -4.28 -31.81
C THR A 590 -5.88 -4.47 -30.52
N ILE A 591 -6.49 -4.07 -29.42
CA ILE A 591 -5.99 -4.26 -28.06
C ILE A 591 -6.77 -5.41 -27.44
N THR A 592 -6.08 -6.36 -26.81
CA THR A 592 -6.70 -7.50 -26.13
C THR A 592 -6.21 -7.62 -24.69
N TRP A 593 -7.08 -8.10 -23.81
CA TRP A 593 -6.78 -8.35 -22.41
C TRP A 593 -7.55 -9.56 -21.88
N ASP A 594 -7.08 -10.12 -20.78
CA ASP A 594 -7.81 -11.14 -20.03
C ASP A 594 -8.80 -10.45 -19.09
N VAL A 595 -10.10 -10.68 -19.33
CA VAL A 595 -11.19 -10.16 -18.47
C VAL A 595 -11.11 -10.76 -17.07
N ALA A 596 -10.63 -12.00 -16.96
CA ALA A 596 -10.32 -12.64 -15.68
C ALA A 596 -11.46 -12.62 -14.64
N ASN A 597 -12.72 -12.74 -15.08
CA ASN A 597 -13.94 -12.61 -14.26
C ASN A 597 -14.12 -11.26 -13.54
N THR A 598 -13.34 -10.23 -13.90
CA THR A 598 -13.45 -8.91 -13.26
C THR A 598 -14.76 -8.19 -13.56
N ASN A 599 -15.46 -8.58 -14.62
CA ASN A 599 -16.77 -8.05 -15.00
C ASN A 599 -17.96 -8.69 -14.25
N SER A 600 -17.68 -9.60 -13.32
CA SER A 600 -18.67 -10.29 -12.49
C SER A 600 -18.42 -10.02 -11.00
N GLU A 601 -19.38 -10.40 -10.16
CA GLU A 601 -19.22 -10.35 -8.71
C GLU A 601 -18.01 -11.19 -8.27
N PRO A 602 -17.18 -10.72 -7.29
CA PRO A 602 -17.36 -9.52 -6.46
C PRO A 602 -16.65 -8.26 -6.96
N VAL A 603 -16.00 -8.29 -8.14
CA VAL A 603 -15.23 -7.15 -8.68
C VAL A 603 -16.13 -6.15 -9.43
N ASN A 604 -17.15 -6.64 -10.15
CA ASN A 604 -18.20 -5.85 -10.80
C ASN A 604 -17.73 -4.73 -11.76
N CYS A 605 -16.59 -4.91 -12.44
CA CYS A 605 -16.06 -3.94 -13.40
C CYS A 605 -16.60 -4.19 -14.81
N SER A 606 -17.76 -3.61 -15.14
CA SER A 606 -18.40 -3.80 -16.45
C SER A 606 -17.68 -3.11 -17.61
N ASN A 607 -16.95 -2.00 -17.36
CA ASN A 607 -16.34 -1.17 -18.39
C ASN A 607 -14.88 -0.81 -18.06
N VAL A 608 -14.09 -0.52 -19.10
CA VAL A 608 -12.69 -0.08 -19.03
C VAL A 608 -12.42 1.13 -19.93
N ASN A 609 -11.35 1.88 -19.61
CA ASN A 609 -10.77 2.89 -20.47
C ASN A 609 -9.46 2.39 -21.08
N ILE A 610 -9.15 2.81 -22.31
CA ILE A 610 -7.89 2.49 -23.01
C ILE A 610 -7.15 3.80 -23.24
N LEU A 611 -5.99 3.94 -22.59
CA LEU A 611 -5.17 5.13 -22.64
C LEU A 611 -3.81 4.85 -23.29
N PHE A 612 -3.23 5.87 -23.90
CA PHE A 612 -1.92 5.84 -24.54
C PHE A 612 -0.96 6.83 -23.90
N SER A 613 0.25 6.35 -23.69
CA SER A 613 1.42 7.12 -23.27
C SER A 613 2.35 7.32 -24.47
N ASN A 614 2.88 8.53 -24.63
CA ASN A 614 3.93 8.83 -25.59
C ASN A 614 5.32 9.03 -24.94
N ASP A 615 5.43 8.84 -23.62
CA ASP A 615 6.61 9.15 -22.80
C ASP A 615 7.22 7.94 -22.07
N GLY A 616 6.90 6.71 -22.52
CA GLY A 616 7.45 5.48 -21.94
C GLY A 616 6.56 4.83 -20.89
N GLY A 617 5.34 5.32 -20.68
CA GLY A 617 4.41 4.86 -19.65
C GLY A 617 4.47 5.68 -18.36
N GLN A 618 5.11 6.86 -18.39
CA GLN A 618 5.19 7.75 -17.23
C GLN A 618 3.89 8.54 -17.05
N THR A 619 3.27 8.96 -18.15
CA THR A 619 1.94 9.59 -18.17
C THR A 619 1.06 8.98 -19.26
N TYR A 620 -0.26 9.08 -19.11
CA TYR A 620 -1.25 8.57 -20.06
C TYR A 620 -2.23 9.66 -20.52
N PRO A 621 -1.76 10.72 -21.20
CA PRO A 621 -2.59 11.90 -21.53
C PRO A 621 -3.57 11.68 -22.69
N ILE A 622 -3.42 10.61 -23.47
CA ILE A 622 -4.22 10.37 -24.68
C ILE A 622 -5.22 9.26 -24.40
N THR A 623 -6.51 9.58 -24.36
CA THR A 623 -7.59 8.58 -24.31
C THR A 623 -7.86 8.05 -25.72
N LEU A 624 -7.69 6.74 -25.93
CA LEU A 624 -7.99 6.08 -27.20
C LEU A 624 -9.41 5.53 -27.24
N ALA A 625 -9.92 5.06 -26.10
CA ALA A 625 -11.30 4.65 -25.91
C ALA A 625 -11.71 4.85 -24.44
N SER A 626 -12.98 5.15 -24.19
CA SER A 626 -13.54 5.38 -22.85
C SER A 626 -14.84 4.61 -22.67
N ASN A 627 -15.11 4.10 -21.47
CA ASN A 627 -16.33 3.34 -21.13
C ASN A 627 -16.61 2.21 -22.13
N THR A 628 -15.56 1.48 -22.52
CA THR A 628 -15.70 0.30 -23.39
C THR A 628 -16.05 -0.91 -22.55
N PRO A 629 -16.93 -1.82 -23.02
CA PRO A 629 -17.22 -3.06 -22.30
C PRO A 629 -15.95 -3.84 -21.93
N ASN A 630 -15.93 -4.40 -20.73
CA ASN A 630 -14.86 -5.27 -20.26
C ASN A 630 -15.05 -6.71 -20.79
N ASP A 631 -14.91 -6.89 -22.10
CA ASP A 631 -15.17 -8.15 -22.83
C ASP A 631 -13.92 -8.77 -23.46
N GLY A 632 -12.75 -8.19 -23.21
CA GLY A 632 -11.43 -8.75 -23.52
C GLY A 632 -10.79 -8.24 -24.81
N TYR A 633 -11.47 -7.40 -25.59
CA TYR A 633 -10.87 -6.80 -26.78
C TYR A 633 -11.51 -5.47 -27.17
N HIS A 634 -10.72 -4.59 -27.80
CA HIS A 634 -11.25 -3.39 -28.45
C HIS A 634 -10.35 -2.95 -29.60
N THR A 635 -10.95 -2.39 -30.65
CA THR A 635 -10.18 -1.81 -31.77
C THR A 635 -10.12 -0.30 -31.61
N ILE A 636 -8.90 0.23 -31.52
CA ILE A 636 -8.62 1.67 -31.40
C ILE A 636 -8.03 2.22 -32.69
N VAL A 637 -7.97 3.55 -32.79
CA VAL A 637 -7.20 4.25 -33.82
C VAL A 637 -5.87 4.69 -33.22
N SER A 638 -4.76 4.29 -33.85
CA SER A 638 -3.41 4.69 -33.47
C SER A 638 -3.30 6.23 -33.42
N PRO A 639 -2.77 6.81 -32.33
CA PRO A 639 -2.75 8.26 -32.16
C PRO A 639 -1.84 8.95 -33.19
N ASP A 640 -2.17 10.19 -33.55
CA ASP A 640 -1.34 11.03 -34.41
C ASP A 640 -0.20 11.70 -33.61
N VAL A 641 0.65 10.87 -33.00
CA VAL A 641 1.80 11.30 -32.21
C VAL A 641 2.99 10.40 -32.53
N THR A 642 4.11 10.99 -32.96
CA THR A 642 5.33 10.22 -33.20
C THR A 642 6.05 9.91 -31.88
N THR A 643 6.31 8.63 -31.60
CA THR A 643 7.07 8.19 -30.43
C THR A 643 7.72 6.83 -30.69
N THR A 644 8.83 6.53 -30.02
CA THR A 644 9.46 5.19 -30.03
C THR A 644 9.25 4.42 -28.73
N THR A 645 8.56 5.04 -27.77
CA THR A 645 8.39 4.55 -26.39
C THR A 645 6.92 4.55 -25.99
N GLY A 646 6.01 4.34 -26.94
CA GLY A 646 4.58 4.33 -26.67
C GLY A 646 4.17 3.18 -25.74
N ARG A 647 3.18 3.41 -24.87
CA ARG A 647 2.57 2.39 -24.00
C ARG A 647 1.05 2.49 -23.99
N ILE A 648 0.38 1.37 -23.77
CA ILE A 648 -1.07 1.26 -23.58
C ILE A 648 -1.35 0.89 -22.12
N LYS A 649 -2.27 1.62 -21.49
CA LYS A 649 -2.86 1.26 -20.19
C LYS A 649 -4.34 0.96 -20.39
N ILE A 650 -4.80 -0.17 -19.84
CA ILE A 650 -6.23 -0.42 -19.64
C ILE A 650 -6.51 -0.26 -18.16
N GLU A 651 -7.41 0.65 -17.83
CA GLU A 651 -7.84 0.92 -16.46
C GLU A 651 -9.34 0.65 -16.30
N SER A 652 -9.72 0.15 -15.13
CA SER A 652 -11.11 -0.08 -14.76
C SER A 652 -11.91 1.22 -14.64
N VAL A 653 -13.22 1.14 -14.87
CA VAL A 653 -14.17 2.22 -14.58
C VAL A 653 -14.95 1.86 -13.32
N GLY A 654 -14.95 2.75 -12.32
CA GLY A 654 -15.61 2.51 -11.03
C GLY A 654 -14.84 1.58 -10.08
N ASN A 655 -13.57 1.25 -10.41
CA ASN A 655 -12.68 0.46 -9.57
C ASN A 655 -11.24 1.01 -9.75
N ILE A 656 -10.24 0.45 -9.05
CA ILE A 656 -8.89 1.01 -8.93
C ILE A 656 -7.79 0.19 -9.65
N PHE A 657 -8.14 -0.96 -10.23
CA PHE A 657 -7.17 -1.84 -10.87
C PHE A 657 -6.92 -1.47 -12.35
N PHE A 658 -5.72 -1.77 -12.83
CA PHE A 658 -5.32 -1.52 -14.21
C PHE A 658 -4.20 -2.46 -14.67
N ASN A 659 -3.90 -2.46 -15.98
CA ASN A 659 -2.73 -3.15 -16.52
C ASN A 659 -2.09 -2.36 -17.68
N VAL A 660 -0.81 -2.63 -17.98
CA VAL A 660 -0.02 -1.94 -19.00
C VAL A 660 0.66 -2.94 -19.91
N ASN A 661 0.79 -2.60 -21.19
CA ASN A 661 1.44 -3.45 -22.17
C ASN A 661 2.96 -3.63 -21.92
N LEU A 662 3.52 -4.79 -22.26
CA LEU A 662 4.90 -5.14 -21.91
C LEU A 662 5.97 -4.47 -22.78
N ALA A 663 5.68 -4.19 -24.06
CA ALA A 663 6.70 -3.69 -25.00
C ALA A 663 6.46 -2.26 -25.51
N ASN A 664 7.52 -1.56 -25.89
CA ASN A 664 7.37 -0.22 -26.46
C ASN A 664 6.65 -0.31 -27.80
N ILE A 665 5.78 0.66 -28.06
CA ILE A 665 5.12 0.86 -29.35
C ILE A 665 5.81 2.03 -30.06
N SER A 666 6.27 1.81 -31.28
CA SER A 666 6.80 2.87 -32.13
C SER A 666 5.69 3.39 -33.02
N VAL A 667 5.23 4.62 -32.79
CA VAL A 667 4.27 5.28 -33.67
C VAL A 667 5.03 6.21 -34.61
N GLN A 668 4.86 5.99 -35.91
CA GLN A 668 5.50 6.78 -36.96
C GLN A 668 4.47 7.50 -37.81
N SER A 669 4.93 8.55 -38.50
CA SER A 669 4.11 9.27 -39.46
C SER A 669 3.66 8.32 -40.59
N SER A 670 2.38 8.33 -40.90
CA SER A 670 1.80 7.58 -42.02
C SER A 670 1.91 8.37 -43.32
N ASP A 671 2.00 7.69 -44.47
CA ASP A 671 1.99 8.31 -45.81
C ASP A 671 0.72 9.17 -46.03
N PHE A 672 -0.41 8.66 -45.54
CA PHE A 672 -1.66 9.40 -45.43
C PHE A 672 -2.47 8.96 -44.20
N ILE A 673 -3.34 9.85 -43.73
CA ILE A 673 -4.24 9.63 -42.60
C ILE A 673 -5.67 9.96 -43.04
N MET A 674 -6.60 9.09 -42.64
CA MET A 674 -8.05 9.28 -42.77
C MET A 674 -8.58 9.84 -41.45
N ASN A 675 -8.56 11.18 -41.30
CA ASN A 675 -8.89 11.83 -40.04
C ASN A 675 -10.38 12.18 -39.99
N PHE A 676 -11.14 11.54 -39.11
CA PHE A 676 -12.56 11.78 -38.94
C PHE A 676 -12.84 12.88 -37.91
N ASP A 677 -13.85 13.72 -38.17
CA ASP A 677 -14.31 14.72 -37.19
C ASP A 677 -14.79 14.08 -35.89
N SER A 678 -15.39 12.89 -36.01
CA SER A 678 -15.70 12.00 -34.89
C SER A 678 -15.53 10.55 -35.32
N PHE A 679 -14.84 9.77 -34.48
CA PHE A 679 -14.70 8.32 -34.66
C PHE A 679 -15.83 7.52 -34.01
N LYS A 680 -16.76 8.16 -33.29
CA LYS A 680 -17.98 7.56 -32.74
C LYS A 680 -19.19 8.43 -33.08
N LEU A 681 -20.21 7.84 -33.70
CA LEU A 681 -21.50 8.49 -33.91
C LEU A 681 -22.63 7.61 -33.40
N GLU A 682 -23.76 8.24 -33.09
CA GLU A 682 -24.98 7.57 -32.67
C GLU A 682 -26.14 8.07 -33.55
N THR A 683 -27.06 7.19 -33.92
CA THR A 683 -28.22 7.54 -34.75
C THR A 683 -29.48 6.78 -34.33
N CYS A 684 -30.62 7.35 -34.66
CA CYS A 684 -31.93 6.70 -34.57
C CYS A 684 -32.32 6.04 -35.89
N THR A 685 -33.13 4.98 -35.87
CA THR A 685 -33.73 4.37 -37.07
C THR A 685 -35.10 4.99 -37.41
N PRO A 686 -35.51 5.00 -38.70
CA PRO A 686 -34.66 4.88 -39.88
C PRO A 686 -33.92 6.20 -40.15
N ASN A 687 -32.64 6.14 -40.48
CA ASN A 687 -31.86 7.34 -40.76
C ASN A 687 -30.67 7.05 -41.68
N GLU A 688 -29.99 8.11 -42.09
CA GLU A 688 -28.68 8.06 -42.71
C GLU A 688 -27.64 8.68 -41.79
N VAL A 689 -26.41 8.17 -41.86
CA VAL A 689 -25.29 8.67 -41.05
C VAL A 689 -24.22 9.19 -41.98
N ILE A 690 -23.68 10.35 -41.61
CA ILE A 690 -22.62 11.01 -42.35
C ILE A 690 -21.41 11.17 -41.44
N TYR A 691 -20.32 10.54 -41.81
CA TYR A 691 -19.00 10.79 -41.25
C TYR A 691 -18.25 11.75 -42.16
N ASN A 692 -17.79 12.85 -41.58
CA ASN A 692 -16.88 13.78 -42.24
C ASN A 692 -15.45 13.36 -41.95
N MET A 693 -14.67 13.26 -43.02
CA MET A 693 -13.27 12.84 -42.99
C MET A 693 -12.43 13.87 -43.75
N THR A 694 -11.23 14.16 -43.25
CA THR A 694 -10.19 14.88 -43.98
C THR A 694 -9.06 13.92 -44.31
N TYR A 695 -8.79 13.75 -45.61
CA TYR A 695 -7.65 13.00 -46.12
C TYR A 695 -6.41 13.90 -46.10
N ASN A 696 -5.43 13.53 -45.28
CA ASN A 696 -4.16 14.25 -45.13
C ASN A 696 -3.01 13.39 -45.62
N THR A 697 -2.07 13.96 -46.37
CA THR A 697 -0.85 13.28 -46.84
C THR A 697 0.38 13.84 -46.18
N PHE A 698 1.37 12.98 -45.97
CA PHE A 698 2.68 13.30 -45.38
C PHE A 698 3.78 12.66 -46.22
N LEU A 699 5.04 12.90 -45.88
CA LEU A 699 6.20 12.29 -46.54
C LEU A 699 6.23 12.51 -48.08
N ASP A 700 5.74 13.66 -48.54
CA ASP A 700 5.58 14.00 -49.96
C ASP A 700 4.70 13.01 -50.77
N PHE A 701 3.83 12.24 -50.09
CA PHE A 701 2.92 11.28 -50.71
C PHE A 701 1.88 11.97 -51.59
N ASN A 702 1.72 11.48 -52.83
CA ASN A 702 0.88 12.08 -53.88
C ASN A 702 0.16 11.06 -54.78
N GLU A 703 0.07 9.79 -54.37
CA GLU A 703 -0.65 8.77 -55.13
C GLU A 703 -2.18 8.91 -54.96
N GLU A 704 -2.96 8.41 -55.92
CA GLU A 704 -4.41 8.33 -55.79
C GLU A 704 -4.81 7.20 -54.83
N THR A 705 -5.49 7.55 -53.74
CA THR A 705 -6.05 6.63 -52.75
C THR A 705 -7.56 6.47 -52.97
N THR A 706 -8.04 5.21 -53.08
CA THR A 706 -9.48 4.87 -53.17
C THR A 706 -10.02 4.44 -51.82
N PHE A 707 -11.21 4.91 -51.44
CA PHE A 707 -11.85 4.61 -50.15
C PHE A 707 -12.90 3.50 -50.24
N SER A 708 -12.96 2.65 -49.21
CA SER A 708 -13.99 1.62 -49.04
C SER A 708 -14.26 1.39 -47.55
N ALA A 709 -15.39 0.77 -47.19
CA ALA A 709 -15.67 0.40 -45.80
C ALA A 709 -16.39 -0.96 -45.69
N THR A 710 -16.17 -1.63 -44.56
CA THR A 710 -16.75 -2.94 -44.19
C THR A 710 -17.22 -2.92 -42.73
N GLY A 711 -18.01 -3.91 -42.28
CA GLY A 711 -18.56 -3.93 -40.92
C GLY A 711 -19.82 -3.07 -40.73
N LEU A 712 -20.56 -2.82 -41.82
CA LEU A 712 -21.83 -2.08 -41.78
C LEU A 712 -22.97 -2.95 -41.20
N PRO A 713 -24.04 -2.32 -40.68
CA PRO A 713 -25.27 -3.02 -40.33
C PRO A 713 -25.83 -3.83 -41.52
N GLU A 714 -26.52 -4.94 -41.22
CA GLU A 714 -27.12 -5.78 -42.26
C GLU A 714 -28.14 -4.97 -43.08
N GLY A 715 -27.97 -4.93 -44.40
CA GLY A 715 -28.82 -4.15 -45.32
C GLY A 715 -28.36 -2.72 -45.58
N ALA A 716 -27.42 -2.19 -44.78
CA ALA A 716 -26.86 -0.86 -45.00
C ALA A 716 -25.84 -0.83 -46.15
N THR A 717 -25.71 0.34 -46.80
CA THR A 717 -24.76 0.59 -47.88
C THR A 717 -23.94 1.85 -47.61
N VAL A 718 -22.69 1.88 -48.05
CA VAL A 718 -21.77 3.01 -47.86
C VAL A 718 -21.36 3.63 -49.19
N THR A 719 -21.26 4.96 -49.22
CA THR A 719 -20.74 5.74 -50.37
C THR A 719 -19.75 6.79 -49.88
N PHE A 720 -18.71 7.05 -50.69
CA PHE A 720 -17.70 8.09 -50.43
C PHE A 720 -17.81 9.19 -51.50
N ASN A 721 -17.70 10.45 -51.07
CA ASN A 721 -17.67 11.60 -51.95
C ASN A 721 -16.59 12.61 -51.54
N PRO A 722 -15.50 12.78 -52.32
CA PRO A 722 -15.13 11.98 -53.50
C PRO A 722 -14.76 10.53 -53.15
N LEU A 723 -14.83 9.61 -54.13
CA LEU A 723 -14.45 8.19 -53.93
C LEU A 723 -12.93 7.99 -53.84
N THR A 724 -12.15 8.90 -54.44
CA THR A 724 -10.69 8.90 -54.43
C THR A 724 -10.14 10.26 -54.03
N ALA A 725 -8.92 10.31 -53.50
CA ALA A 725 -8.18 11.54 -53.21
C ALA A 725 -6.67 11.35 -53.43
N SER A 726 -5.98 12.41 -53.84
CA SER A 726 -4.51 12.45 -54.00
C SER A 726 -3.86 13.73 -53.45
N GLU A 727 -4.63 14.80 -53.26
CA GLU A 727 -4.16 16.07 -52.69
C GLU A 727 -4.30 16.07 -51.16
N ASN A 728 -3.31 16.65 -50.47
CA ASN A 728 -3.36 16.85 -49.03
C ASN A 728 -4.56 17.74 -48.63
N ASN A 729 -5.12 17.50 -47.45
CA ASN A 729 -6.23 18.25 -46.87
C ASN A 729 -7.52 18.20 -47.71
N THR A 730 -7.79 17.05 -48.35
CA THR A 730 -9.01 16.81 -49.13
C THR A 730 -10.15 16.41 -48.20
N ALA A 731 -11.25 17.16 -48.20
CA ALA A 731 -12.46 16.78 -47.48
C ALA A 731 -13.19 15.64 -48.20
N VAL A 732 -13.57 14.61 -47.46
CA VAL A 732 -14.27 13.41 -47.94
C VAL A 732 -15.46 13.12 -47.03
N THR A 733 -16.62 12.87 -47.62
CA THR A 733 -17.82 12.48 -46.89
C THR A 733 -18.07 10.98 -47.05
N MET A 734 -18.11 10.24 -45.95
CA MET A 734 -18.57 8.85 -45.90
C MET A 734 -20.04 8.82 -45.46
N LYS A 735 -20.93 8.40 -46.37
CA LYS A 735 -22.37 8.36 -46.14
C LYS A 735 -22.87 6.91 -46.08
N ILE A 736 -23.50 6.54 -44.97
CA ILE A 736 -24.12 5.23 -44.74
C ILE A 736 -25.64 5.40 -44.83
N THR A 737 -26.29 4.57 -45.66
CA THR A 737 -27.75 4.59 -45.89
C THR A 737 -28.34 3.20 -45.74
N GLY A 738 -29.67 3.10 -45.56
CA GLY A 738 -30.35 1.81 -45.37
C GLY A 738 -30.28 1.30 -43.93
N ILE A 739 -30.16 2.20 -42.94
CA ILE A 739 -30.22 1.87 -41.52
C ILE A 739 -31.70 1.79 -41.12
N GLU A 740 -32.17 0.59 -40.79
CA GLU A 740 -33.56 0.28 -40.44
C GLU A 740 -33.67 -0.29 -39.01
N ASN A 741 -34.87 -0.57 -38.49
CA ASN A 741 -35.06 -1.01 -37.09
C ASN A 741 -34.34 -2.33 -36.74
N ASN A 742 -34.06 -3.19 -37.73
CA ASN A 742 -33.24 -4.40 -37.54
C ASN A 742 -31.74 -4.11 -37.41
N SER A 743 -31.32 -2.87 -37.62
CA SER A 743 -29.95 -2.40 -37.52
C SER A 743 -29.60 -1.89 -36.13
N VAL A 744 -30.43 -2.11 -35.10
CA VAL A 744 -30.12 -1.68 -33.72
C VAL A 744 -28.91 -2.45 -33.18
N GLY A 745 -27.98 -1.72 -32.57
CA GLY A 745 -26.76 -2.28 -32.01
C GLY A 745 -25.54 -1.39 -32.20
N ALA A 746 -24.39 -1.85 -31.73
CA ALA A 746 -23.10 -1.20 -31.90
C ALA A 746 -22.32 -1.85 -33.04
N TYR A 747 -21.80 -1.03 -33.97
CA TYR A 747 -21.07 -1.49 -35.16
C TYR A 747 -19.68 -0.85 -35.21
N SER A 748 -18.66 -1.67 -35.41
CA SER A 748 -17.30 -1.21 -35.69
C SER A 748 -17.01 -1.30 -37.19
N ILE A 749 -16.93 -0.14 -37.83
CA ILE A 749 -16.84 0.02 -39.28
C ILE A 749 -15.37 0.22 -39.65
N SER A 750 -14.80 -0.73 -40.40
CA SER A 750 -13.43 -0.65 -40.89
C SER A 750 -13.40 0.12 -42.20
N VAL A 751 -12.69 1.25 -42.22
CA VAL A 751 -12.52 2.12 -43.38
C VAL A 751 -11.13 1.92 -43.97
N THR A 752 -11.06 1.59 -45.26
CA THR A 752 -9.83 1.26 -45.97
C THR A 752 -9.54 2.28 -47.06
N GLY A 753 -8.34 2.85 -47.04
CA GLY A 753 -7.75 3.61 -48.15
C GLY A 753 -6.70 2.77 -48.88
N THR A 754 -6.88 2.57 -50.18
CA THR A 754 -5.95 1.80 -51.02
C THR A 754 -5.33 2.67 -52.10
N SER A 755 -4.01 2.77 -52.10
CA SER A 755 -3.19 3.41 -53.15
C SER A 755 -2.36 2.35 -53.89
N ALA A 756 -1.47 2.74 -54.80
CA ALA A 756 -0.65 1.78 -55.54
C ALA A 756 0.47 1.18 -54.68
N SER A 757 1.05 1.97 -53.76
CA SER A 757 2.16 1.54 -52.90
C SER A 757 1.74 1.07 -51.50
N THR A 758 0.60 1.53 -50.98
CA THR A 758 0.20 1.26 -49.59
C THR A 758 -1.32 1.15 -49.42
N THR A 759 -1.73 0.33 -48.45
CA THR A 759 -3.12 0.22 -47.99
C THR A 759 -3.16 0.48 -46.51
N LYS A 760 -4.04 1.39 -46.07
CA LYS A 760 -4.21 1.74 -44.66
C LYS A 760 -5.66 1.52 -44.24
N ASN A 761 -5.85 1.00 -43.04
CA ASN A 761 -7.16 0.79 -42.42
C ASN A 761 -7.29 1.67 -41.19
N THR A 762 -8.44 2.28 -40.99
CA THR A 762 -8.85 2.94 -39.75
C THR A 762 -10.23 2.42 -39.34
N VAL A 763 -10.70 2.76 -38.14
CA VAL A 763 -11.98 2.25 -37.62
C VAL A 763 -12.84 3.41 -37.11
N THR A 764 -14.14 3.34 -37.37
CA THR A 764 -15.16 4.25 -36.82
C THR A 764 -16.29 3.44 -36.20
N ASN A 765 -16.85 3.88 -35.08
CA ASN A 765 -17.93 3.20 -34.37
C ASN A 765 -19.27 3.90 -34.61
N LEU A 766 -20.31 3.11 -34.84
CA LEU A 766 -21.69 3.56 -35.01
C LEU A 766 -22.60 2.82 -34.03
N ASN A 767 -23.26 3.55 -33.13
CA ASN A 767 -24.36 3.02 -32.33
C ASN A 767 -25.68 3.38 -32.98
N VAL A 768 -26.51 2.39 -33.24
CA VAL A 768 -27.83 2.55 -33.83
C VAL A 768 -28.88 2.21 -32.78
N PHE A 769 -29.76 3.17 -32.53
CA PHE A 769 -30.90 3.04 -31.63
C PHE A 769 -32.20 3.10 -32.42
N SER A 770 -33.27 2.53 -31.86
CA SER A 770 -34.62 2.62 -32.41
C SER A 770 -35.55 3.38 -31.46
N PRO A 771 -36.47 4.22 -31.97
CA PRO A 771 -37.54 4.80 -31.16
C PRO A 771 -38.55 3.75 -30.67
N GLU A 772 -38.55 2.55 -31.24
CA GLU A 772 -39.36 1.42 -30.77
C GLU A 772 -38.66 0.74 -29.58
N ILE A 773 -38.88 1.27 -28.39
CA ILE A 773 -38.29 0.76 -27.15
C ILE A 773 -39.32 -0.10 -26.39
N THR A 774 -39.00 -1.37 -26.17
CA THR A 774 -39.80 -2.27 -25.32
C THR A 774 -39.57 -1.94 -23.84
N ALA A 775 -40.59 -2.08 -23.00
CA ALA A 775 -40.40 -1.84 -21.56
C ALA A 775 -39.38 -2.82 -20.95
N PRO A 776 -38.54 -2.37 -19.98
CA PRO A 776 -37.64 -3.23 -19.22
C PRO A 776 -38.37 -4.40 -18.54
N ILE A 777 -37.70 -5.55 -18.44
CA ILE A 777 -38.22 -6.73 -17.73
C ILE A 777 -37.63 -6.73 -16.33
N LEU A 778 -38.50 -6.64 -15.31
CA LEU A 778 -38.10 -6.64 -13.90
C LEU A 778 -37.65 -8.05 -13.50
N SER A 779 -36.49 -8.17 -12.84
CA SER A 779 -35.90 -9.45 -12.44
C SER A 779 -35.98 -9.72 -10.93
N PHE A 780 -35.79 -8.70 -10.10
CA PHE A 780 -35.87 -8.86 -8.64
C PHE A 780 -36.33 -7.54 -7.98
N PRO A 781 -37.12 -7.57 -6.89
CA PRO A 781 -37.74 -8.75 -6.30
C PRO A 781 -38.84 -9.33 -7.21
N GLU A 782 -39.16 -10.62 -7.00
CA GLU A 782 -40.29 -11.25 -7.67
C GLU A 782 -41.60 -10.49 -7.37
N ASN A 783 -42.51 -10.48 -8.33
CA ASN A 783 -43.79 -9.80 -8.17
C ASN A 783 -44.60 -10.42 -7.02
N GLU A 784 -45.19 -9.57 -6.18
CA GLU A 784 -45.96 -9.93 -4.99
C GLU A 784 -45.13 -10.59 -3.87
N SER A 785 -43.80 -10.44 -3.91
CA SER A 785 -42.95 -10.91 -2.82
C SER A 785 -43.24 -10.19 -1.51
N SER A 786 -42.96 -10.85 -0.39
CA SER A 786 -43.20 -10.32 0.95
C SER A 786 -42.02 -10.63 1.87
N GLY A 787 -41.83 -9.83 2.91
CA GLY A 787 -40.77 -10.06 3.87
C GLY A 787 -39.39 -9.60 3.38
N LEU A 788 -39.35 -8.64 2.45
CA LEU A 788 -38.08 -8.10 1.97
C LEU A 788 -37.40 -7.31 3.09
N LEU A 789 -36.11 -7.59 3.33
CA LEU A 789 -35.27 -6.92 4.32
C LEU A 789 -34.32 -5.94 3.64
N GLU A 790 -33.82 -4.96 4.41
CA GLU A 790 -32.79 -4.04 3.93
C GLU A 790 -31.43 -4.74 3.77
N PRO A 791 -30.62 -4.37 2.75
CA PRO A 791 -30.91 -3.39 1.70
C PRO A 791 -31.89 -3.92 0.63
N TYR A 792 -32.87 -3.10 0.24
CA TYR A 792 -33.97 -3.50 -0.65
C TYR A 792 -33.58 -3.53 -2.15
N ASN A 793 -32.78 -4.51 -2.57
CA ASN A 793 -32.30 -4.58 -3.95
C ASN A 793 -33.44 -4.69 -4.99
N LEU A 794 -33.43 -3.81 -6.00
CA LEU A 794 -34.27 -3.88 -7.21
C LEU A 794 -33.37 -4.10 -8.44
N SER A 795 -33.76 -4.96 -9.38
CA SER A 795 -33.00 -5.20 -10.62
C SER A 795 -33.87 -5.54 -11.83
N TRP A 796 -33.36 -5.28 -13.03
CA TRP A 796 -34.03 -5.57 -14.30
C TRP A 796 -33.03 -6.00 -15.39
N VAL A 797 -33.57 -6.56 -16.49
CA VAL A 797 -32.78 -7.06 -17.62
C VAL A 797 -32.28 -5.92 -18.52
N ALA A 798 -30.99 -5.93 -18.86
CA ALA A 798 -30.35 -4.97 -19.78
C ALA A 798 -30.88 -5.11 -21.23
N ASN A 799 -30.84 -4.02 -22.00
CA ASN A 799 -31.27 -4.01 -23.41
C ASN A 799 -30.37 -3.10 -24.25
N GLU A 800 -29.86 -3.61 -25.38
CA GLU A 800 -28.94 -2.89 -26.27
C GLU A 800 -29.54 -1.61 -26.90
N ASN A 801 -30.88 -1.50 -26.93
CA ASN A 801 -31.58 -0.30 -27.39
C ASN A 801 -31.77 0.76 -26.29
N MET A 802 -31.16 0.60 -25.10
CA MET A 802 -31.33 1.49 -23.94
C MET A 802 -29.97 2.01 -23.44
N ILE A 803 -29.97 3.25 -22.95
CA ILE A 803 -28.79 3.94 -22.40
C ILE A 803 -28.95 4.16 -20.90
N SER A 804 -30.17 4.46 -20.45
CA SER A 804 -30.49 4.73 -19.05
C SER A 804 -31.89 4.27 -18.71
N TYR A 805 -32.19 4.23 -17.42
CA TYR A 805 -33.43 3.71 -16.86
C TYR A 805 -33.99 4.68 -15.83
N THR A 806 -35.28 4.98 -15.91
CA THR A 806 -36.00 5.68 -14.84
C THR A 806 -36.77 4.66 -14.02
N VAL A 807 -36.46 4.60 -12.73
CA VAL A 807 -37.15 3.77 -11.74
C VAL A 807 -38.14 4.65 -10.98
N GLU A 808 -39.35 4.13 -10.75
CA GLU A 808 -40.34 4.72 -9.86
C GLU A 808 -40.79 3.68 -8.84
N ILE A 809 -40.87 4.09 -7.58
CA ILE A 809 -41.45 3.32 -6.48
C ILE A 809 -42.62 4.14 -5.92
N ALA A 810 -43.76 3.48 -5.71
CA ALA A 810 -45.00 4.09 -5.28
C ALA A 810 -45.68 3.24 -4.19
N SER A 811 -46.48 3.90 -3.33
CA SER A 811 -47.30 3.20 -2.34
C SER A 811 -48.63 2.66 -2.91
N ASP A 812 -48.90 2.89 -4.20
CA ASP A 812 -50.12 2.46 -4.87
C ASP A 812 -49.86 2.00 -6.30
N MET A 813 -50.64 1.01 -6.76
CA MET A 813 -50.49 0.39 -8.08
C MET A 813 -50.73 1.36 -9.25
N LEU A 814 -51.41 2.49 -9.02
CA LEU A 814 -51.66 3.51 -10.05
C LEU A 814 -50.51 4.52 -10.14
N PHE A 815 -49.51 4.44 -9.26
CA PHE A 815 -48.40 5.39 -9.14
C PHE A 815 -48.90 6.83 -8.95
N ALA A 816 -49.99 7.00 -8.19
CA ALA A 816 -50.50 8.32 -7.83
C ALA A 816 -49.63 8.98 -6.74
N THR A 817 -49.01 8.17 -5.89
CA THR A 817 -48.13 8.58 -4.79
C THR A 817 -46.75 7.97 -4.98
N ILE A 818 -45.86 8.71 -5.65
CA ILE A 818 -44.46 8.32 -5.81
C ILE A 818 -43.73 8.55 -4.49
N ILE A 819 -43.05 7.51 -4.03
CA ILE A 819 -42.17 7.53 -2.85
C ILE A 819 -40.77 7.94 -3.29
N GLU A 820 -40.29 7.31 -4.36
CA GLU A 820 -38.94 7.52 -4.86
C GLU A 820 -38.88 7.41 -6.38
N THR A 821 -38.06 8.25 -7.01
CA THR A 821 -37.78 8.18 -8.44
C THR A 821 -36.35 8.58 -8.74
N VAL A 822 -35.70 7.83 -9.62
CA VAL A 822 -34.30 8.03 -9.98
C VAL A 822 -34.07 7.65 -11.44
N THR A 823 -33.11 8.30 -12.10
CA THR A 823 -32.65 7.91 -13.44
C THR A 823 -31.17 7.54 -13.38
N LEU A 824 -30.85 6.34 -13.86
CA LEU A 824 -29.52 5.72 -13.74
C LEU A 824 -29.13 4.99 -15.01
N ASN A 825 -27.82 4.77 -15.18
CA ASN A 825 -27.25 4.05 -16.32
C ASN A 825 -26.93 2.57 -16.00
N SER A 826 -27.26 2.11 -14.78
CA SER A 826 -27.15 0.72 -14.34
C SER A 826 -28.50 0.00 -14.40
N THR A 827 -28.50 -1.31 -14.17
CA THR A 827 -29.70 -2.15 -14.17
C THR A 827 -30.13 -2.62 -12.77
N ASN A 828 -29.68 -1.92 -11.74
CA ASN A 828 -29.97 -2.19 -10.33
C ASN A 828 -30.17 -0.90 -9.54
N PHE A 829 -30.92 -0.97 -8.45
CA PHE A 829 -31.20 0.16 -7.57
C PHE A 829 -31.49 -0.31 -6.13
N VAL A 830 -31.01 0.44 -5.13
CA VAL A 830 -31.31 0.21 -3.71
C VAL A 830 -32.03 1.46 -3.17
N PRO A 831 -33.33 1.39 -2.86
CA PRO A 831 -34.10 2.49 -2.29
C PRO A 831 -33.86 2.62 -0.78
N GLU A 832 -33.90 3.86 -0.29
CA GLU A 832 -33.62 4.22 1.11
C GLU A 832 -34.85 4.76 1.85
N LEU A 833 -35.96 5.01 1.14
CA LEU A 833 -37.13 5.72 1.66
C LEU A 833 -38.34 4.81 1.97
N LEU A 834 -38.12 3.52 2.18
CA LEU A 834 -39.20 2.54 2.34
C LEU A 834 -39.48 2.26 3.83
N GLU A 835 -40.75 2.26 4.19
CA GLU A 835 -41.25 1.93 5.52
C GLU A 835 -41.43 0.42 5.68
N PHE A 836 -41.30 -0.09 6.91
CA PHE A 836 -41.56 -1.49 7.22
C PHE A 836 -43.03 -1.89 7.03
N ASN A 837 -43.28 -3.19 6.86
CA ASN A 837 -44.62 -3.78 6.70
C ASN A 837 -45.50 -3.08 5.65
N THR A 838 -44.89 -2.52 4.61
CA THR A 838 -45.58 -1.69 3.61
C THR A 838 -45.41 -2.31 2.24
N THR A 839 -46.52 -2.43 1.51
CA THR A 839 -46.50 -2.89 0.12
C THR A 839 -46.18 -1.71 -0.79
N TYR A 840 -45.11 -1.85 -1.57
CA TYR A 840 -44.70 -0.91 -2.60
C TYR A 840 -44.89 -1.51 -3.98
N TYR A 841 -45.14 -0.64 -4.95
CA TYR A 841 -45.21 -0.95 -6.37
C TYR A 841 -44.07 -0.23 -7.05
N TRP A 842 -43.33 -0.93 -7.90
CA TRP A 842 -42.22 -0.34 -8.63
C TRP A 842 -42.27 -0.70 -10.11
N ARG A 843 -41.78 0.22 -10.94
CA ARG A 843 -41.75 0.07 -12.40
C ARG A 843 -40.54 0.79 -12.97
N VAL A 844 -40.09 0.31 -14.12
CA VAL A 844 -38.91 0.87 -14.79
C VAL A 844 -39.26 1.18 -16.23
N LYS A 845 -38.81 2.33 -16.75
CA LYS A 845 -38.80 2.62 -18.19
C LYS A 845 -37.37 2.80 -18.67
N GLY A 846 -37.10 2.36 -19.90
CA GLY A 846 -35.83 2.55 -20.57
C GLY A 846 -35.83 3.82 -21.42
N LEU A 847 -34.67 4.46 -21.52
CA LEU A 847 -34.46 5.67 -22.32
C LEU A 847 -33.26 5.47 -23.24
N ASN A 848 -33.35 6.04 -24.44
CA ASN A 848 -32.23 6.22 -25.35
C ASN A 848 -32.32 7.61 -26.01
N ASN A 849 -31.39 7.91 -26.92
CA ASN A 849 -31.36 9.21 -27.60
C ASN A 849 -32.52 9.45 -28.59
N CYS A 850 -33.32 8.42 -28.88
CA CYS A 850 -34.42 8.44 -29.84
C CYS A 850 -35.79 8.53 -29.18
N GLY A 851 -35.89 8.16 -27.91
CA GLY A 851 -37.14 8.18 -27.17
C GLY A 851 -37.06 7.46 -25.83
N GLU A 852 -38.22 7.20 -25.27
CA GLU A 852 -38.40 6.47 -24.03
C GLU A 852 -39.42 5.34 -24.24
N SER A 853 -39.25 4.23 -23.51
CA SER A 853 -40.25 3.18 -23.47
C SER A 853 -41.45 3.62 -22.62
N ILE A 854 -42.56 2.89 -22.76
CA ILE A 854 -43.54 2.85 -21.68
C ILE A 854 -42.90 2.23 -20.43
N PHE A 855 -43.43 2.54 -19.25
CA PHE A 855 -43.04 1.82 -18.04
C PHE A 855 -43.36 0.33 -18.17
N SER A 856 -42.53 -0.49 -17.52
CA SER A 856 -42.80 -1.91 -17.30
C SER A 856 -44.16 -2.10 -16.61
N SER A 857 -44.72 -3.30 -16.76
CA SER A 857 -45.74 -3.73 -15.81
C SER A 857 -45.18 -3.60 -14.40
N PRO A 858 -45.90 -2.96 -13.47
CA PRO A 858 -45.37 -2.77 -12.13
C PRO A 858 -45.32 -4.09 -11.38
N ASN A 859 -44.20 -4.35 -10.72
CA ASN A 859 -44.13 -5.40 -9.71
C ASN A 859 -44.45 -4.80 -8.35
N SER A 860 -45.01 -5.58 -7.45
CA SER A 860 -45.12 -5.22 -6.03
C SER A 860 -44.22 -6.06 -5.14
N PHE A 861 -43.79 -5.50 -4.03
CA PHE A 861 -43.21 -6.26 -2.93
C PHE A 861 -43.66 -5.65 -1.60
N THR A 862 -43.62 -6.45 -0.53
CA THR A 862 -43.94 -5.99 0.82
C THR A 862 -42.70 -6.08 1.69
N THR A 863 -42.29 -4.96 2.27
CA THR A 863 -41.18 -4.91 3.24
C THR A 863 -41.53 -5.73 4.48
N ALA A 864 -40.52 -6.27 5.15
CA ALA A 864 -40.73 -7.11 6.32
C ALA A 864 -41.41 -6.35 7.47
N ASN A 865 -42.21 -7.06 8.26
CA ASN A 865 -42.81 -6.52 9.48
C ASN A 865 -41.83 -6.58 10.64
N VAL A 866 -40.93 -5.60 10.69
CA VAL A 866 -39.99 -5.43 11.79
C VAL A 866 -40.75 -4.85 12.99
N ILE A 867 -40.74 -5.58 14.11
CA ILE A 867 -41.34 -5.12 15.37
C ILE A 867 -40.22 -4.87 16.37
N CYS A 868 -40.15 -3.67 16.91
CA CYS A 868 -39.25 -3.30 18.01
C CYS A 868 -40.05 -3.34 19.31
N ASP A 869 -39.66 -4.23 20.23
CA ASP A 869 -40.29 -4.29 21.57
C ASP A 869 -39.21 -4.23 22.65
N PRO A 870 -39.35 -3.35 23.65
CA PRO A 870 -38.46 -3.30 24.80
C PRO A 870 -38.87 -4.30 25.88
N ASP A 871 -37.92 -5.14 26.29
CA ASP A 871 -38.00 -5.99 27.47
C ASP A 871 -37.15 -5.42 28.60
N VAL A 872 -37.73 -5.35 29.80
CA VAL A 872 -37.08 -4.74 30.98
C VAL A 872 -36.71 -5.81 32.00
N SER A 873 -35.53 -5.70 32.59
CA SER A 873 -35.08 -6.57 33.68
C SER A 873 -36.04 -6.51 34.86
N LYS A 874 -36.59 -7.67 35.26
CA LYS A 874 -37.53 -7.79 36.40
C LYS A 874 -36.84 -8.06 37.75
N SER A 875 -35.51 -8.13 37.76
CA SER A 875 -34.71 -8.46 38.95
C SER A 875 -34.64 -7.31 39.96
N LYS A 876 -34.40 -7.63 41.23
CA LYS A 876 -33.95 -6.65 42.23
C LYS A 876 -32.59 -6.07 41.79
N PRO A 877 -32.20 -4.86 42.26
CA PRO A 877 -30.87 -4.33 42.01
C PRO A 877 -29.80 -5.38 42.31
N VAL A 878 -28.86 -5.51 41.38
CA VAL A 878 -27.80 -6.52 41.44
C VAL A 878 -26.51 -5.79 41.78
N ASP A 879 -25.96 -6.06 42.96
CA ASP A 879 -24.70 -5.46 43.40
C ASP A 879 -23.55 -5.97 42.54
N VAL A 880 -22.71 -5.05 42.06
CA VAL A 880 -21.51 -5.37 41.30
C VAL A 880 -20.37 -5.60 42.31
N PRO A 881 -19.69 -6.76 42.30
CA PRO A 881 -18.63 -7.05 43.24
C PRO A 881 -17.34 -6.27 42.92
N ASP A 882 -16.85 -5.50 43.90
CA ASP A 882 -15.60 -4.73 43.90
C ASP A 882 -14.38 -5.59 43.46
N ASN A 883 -13.58 -5.06 42.53
CA ASN A 883 -12.34 -5.63 42.00
C ASN A 883 -12.44 -7.13 41.66
N ASN A 884 -13.50 -7.52 40.95
CA ASN A 884 -13.77 -8.90 40.62
C ASN A 884 -13.87 -9.12 39.12
N ALA A 885 -12.84 -9.74 38.56
CA ALA A 885 -12.73 -10.06 37.14
C ALA A 885 -13.85 -10.95 36.56
N THR A 886 -14.65 -11.64 37.41
CA THR A 886 -15.83 -12.41 36.96
C THR A 886 -17.11 -11.57 36.91
N GLY A 887 -17.15 -10.44 37.62
CA GLY A 887 -18.28 -9.52 37.67
C GLY A 887 -19.58 -10.15 38.18
N VAL A 888 -20.70 -9.60 37.71
CA VAL A 888 -22.05 -10.08 37.99
C VAL A 888 -22.89 -10.08 36.71
N ASN A 889 -23.87 -10.99 36.66
CA ASN A 889 -24.79 -11.13 35.53
C ASN A 889 -26.20 -10.74 35.95
N SER A 890 -26.84 -9.91 35.14
CA SER A 890 -28.28 -9.65 35.17
C SER A 890 -28.91 -10.19 33.89
N ILE A 891 -30.10 -10.81 33.98
CA ILE A 891 -30.69 -11.56 32.86
C ILE A 891 -32.07 -11.04 32.47
N ILE A 892 -32.37 -11.11 31.18
CA ILE A 892 -33.70 -10.92 30.59
C ILE A 892 -34.02 -12.16 29.75
N ASN A 893 -35.22 -12.71 29.92
CA ASN A 893 -35.70 -13.82 29.10
C ASN A 893 -36.65 -13.28 28.05
N ILE A 894 -36.25 -13.36 26.79
CA ILE A 894 -37.06 -13.00 25.64
C ILE A 894 -37.87 -14.22 25.21
N THR A 895 -39.19 -14.10 25.24
CA THR A 895 -40.13 -15.18 24.90
C THR A 895 -40.71 -15.05 23.50
N THR A 896 -40.67 -13.85 22.92
CA THR A 896 -41.14 -13.58 21.56
C THR A 896 -39.96 -13.66 20.62
N ASN A 897 -39.89 -14.73 19.83
CA ASN A 897 -38.78 -14.95 18.93
C ASN A 897 -38.85 -14.00 17.73
N LYS A 898 -37.72 -13.42 17.37
CA LYS A 898 -37.54 -12.54 16.22
C LYS A 898 -36.22 -12.86 15.55
N ILE A 899 -36.17 -12.78 14.23
CA ILE A 899 -34.89 -12.64 13.52
C ILE A 899 -34.44 -11.19 13.69
N ILE A 900 -33.33 -10.99 14.39
CA ILE A 900 -32.86 -9.67 14.82
C ILE A 900 -32.40 -8.85 13.61
N THR A 901 -32.85 -7.60 13.56
CA THR A 901 -32.39 -6.59 12.60
C THR A 901 -31.68 -5.42 13.29
N ASP A 902 -32.02 -5.15 14.56
CA ASP A 902 -31.36 -4.15 15.39
C ASP A 902 -31.59 -4.44 16.89
N VAL A 903 -30.65 -4.01 17.74
CA VAL A 903 -30.67 -4.18 19.21
C VAL A 903 -30.22 -2.90 19.89
N ASN A 904 -31.05 -2.37 20.79
CA ASN A 904 -30.73 -1.24 21.65
C ASN A 904 -30.74 -1.64 23.13
N VAL A 905 -29.77 -1.17 23.92
CA VAL A 905 -29.68 -1.50 25.36
C VAL A 905 -29.75 -0.25 26.21
N THR A 906 -30.76 -0.12 27.06
CA THR A 906 -30.85 0.97 28.04
C THR A 906 -30.42 0.50 29.43
N ILE A 907 -29.53 1.23 30.11
CA ILE A 907 -29.04 0.88 31.44
C ILE A 907 -29.15 2.04 32.44
N THR A 908 -29.47 1.70 33.69
CA THR A 908 -29.21 2.52 34.88
C THR A 908 -28.38 1.71 35.86
N ALA A 909 -27.12 2.10 36.00
CA ALA A 909 -26.14 1.45 36.85
C ALA A 909 -25.37 2.52 37.65
N PRO A 910 -25.83 2.86 38.87
CA PRO A 910 -25.10 3.75 39.74
C PRO A 910 -23.78 3.12 40.20
N HIS A 911 -22.72 3.93 40.12
CA HIS A 911 -21.37 3.63 40.54
C HIS A 911 -20.69 4.94 40.90
N GLU A 912 -19.84 4.94 41.94
CA GLU A 912 -19.10 6.13 42.33
C GLU A 912 -18.03 6.46 41.28
N TRP A 913 -17.33 5.46 40.73
CA TRP A 913 -16.46 5.65 39.56
C TRP A 913 -16.85 4.74 38.39
N VAL A 914 -17.61 5.25 37.42
CA VAL A 914 -18.03 4.41 36.27
C VAL A 914 -16.88 4.01 35.34
N GLY A 915 -15.71 4.66 35.47
CA GLY A 915 -14.48 4.24 34.81
C GLY A 915 -14.04 2.83 35.19
N ASP A 916 -14.42 2.33 36.36
CA ASP A 916 -14.07 0.97 36.80
C ASP A 916 -15.01 -0.10 36.24
N LEU A 917 -16.18 0.31 35.71
CA LEU A 917 -17.17 -0.60 35.15
C LEU A 917 -16.89 -0.99 33.70
N THR A 918 -16.97 -2.28 33.44
CA THR A 918 -17.06 -2.89 32.12
C THR A 918 -18.40 -3.59 31.95
N LEU A 919 -19.16 -3.23 30.92
CA LEU A 919 -20.50 -3.72 30.60
C LEU A 919 -20.49 -4.50 29.29
N TYR A 920 -20.99 -5.74 29.30
CA TYR A 920 -21.19 -6.57 28.10
C TYR A 920 -22.64 -7.00 27.96
N LEU A 921 -23.12 -7.09 26.73
CA LEU A 921 -24.35 -7.81 26.38
C LEU A 921 -23.99 -9.17 25.77
N ILE A 922 -24.70 -10.23 26.17
CA ILE A 922 -24.51 -11.59 25.67
C ILE A 922 -25.84 -12.16 25.20
N SER A 923 -25.89 -12.67 23.97
CA SER A 923 -27.07 -13.30 23.37
C SER A 923 -27.27 -14.75 23.84
N PRO A 924 -28.46 -15.36 23.64
CA PRO A 924 -28.75 -16.74 24.04
C PRO A 924 -27.83 -17.80 23.43
N ILE A 925 -27.27 -17.53 22.24
CA ILE A 925 -26.34 -18.43 21.55
C ILE A 925 -24.87 -18.19 21.91
N GLY A 926 -24.58 -17.13 22.69
CA GLY A 926 -23.26 -16.85 23.26
C GLY A 926 -22.48 -15.71 22.60
N THR A 927 -23.06 -15.01 21.62
CA THR A 927 -22.45 -13.81 21.03
C THR A 927 -22.32 -12.73 22.10
N LYS A 928 -21.12 -12.15 22.26
CA LYS A 928 -20.80 -11.22 23.35
C LYS A 928 -20.29 -9.90 22.79
N VAL A 929 -20.99 -8.80 23.08
CA VAL A 929 -20.68 -7.45 22.61
C VAL A 929 -20.36 -6.52 23.79
N LEU A 930 -19.30 -5.71 23.65
CA LEU A 930 -18.90 -4.71 24.63
C LEU A 930 -19.78 -3.46 24.51
N LEU A 931 -20.42 -3.03 25.61
CA LEU A 931 -21.22 -1.81 25.63
C LEU A 931 -20.37 -0.60 26.04
N SER A 932 -19.69 -0.71 27.19
CA SER A 932 -18.83 0.34 27.75
C SER A 932 -17.80 -0.26 28.70
N ALA A 933 -16.56 0.20 28.64
CA ALA A 933 -15.43 -0.15 29.49
C ALA A 933 -14.49 1.06 29.59
N ASN A 934 -14.04 1.35 30.81
CA ASN A 934 -13.08 2.43 31.09
C ASN A 934 -13.57 3.81 30.62
N ASN A 935 -14.88 4.08 30.67
CA ASN A 935 -15.47 5.36 30.27
C ASN A 935 -15.98 6.13 31.48
N GLY A 936 -15.71 7.44 31.53
CA GLY A 936 -16.26 8.37 32.51
C GLY A 936 -15.38 8.66 33.74
N ASP A 937 -14.16 8.13 33.82
CA ASP A 937 -13.19 8.34 34.92
C ASP A 937 -13.84 8.33 36.32
N GLU A 938 -13.58 9.35 37.15
CA GLU A 938 -14.19 9.58 38.47
C GLU A 938 -15.66 10.05 38.41
N GLY A 939 -16.28 10.01 37.23
CA GLY A 939 -17.65 10.43 37.03
C GLY A 939 -18.66 9.42 37.58
N LEU A 940 -19.85 9.92 37.89
CA LEU A 940 -20.89 9.15 38.58
C LEU A 940 -21.87 8.54 37.58
N ASN A 941 -22.18 7.24 37.73
CA ASN A 941 -23.37 6.56 37.19
C ASN A 941 -23.58 6.48 35.65
N TYR A 942 -24.16 5.37 35.22
CA TYR A 942 -25.00 5.30 34.01
C TYR A 942 -26.44 5.58 34.41
N THR A 943 -27.08 6.59 33.80
CA THR A 943 -28.44 7.02 34.16
C THR A 943 -29.32 7.07 32.91
N ASN A 944 -30.13 6.03 32.71
CA ASN A 944 -30.90 5.84 31.47
C ASN A 944 -30.02 6.02 30.22
N THR A 945 -28.81 5.46 30.25
CA THR A 945 -27.90 5.46 29.11
C THR A 945 -28.41 4.45 28.09
N ILE A 946 -28.60 4.87 26.84
CA ILE A 946 -29.05 4.02 25.75
C ILE A 946 -27.83 3.72 24.88
N PHE A 947 -27.54 2.44 24.65
CA PHE A 947 -26.54 1.97 23.71
C PHE A 947 -27.23 1.55 22.41
N ASP A 948 -26.81 2.16 21.31
CA ASP A 948 -27.37 2.01 19.97
C ASP A 948 -26.23 2.16 18.94
N SER A 949 -26.08 1.21 18.01
CA SER A 949 -24.97 1.24 17.03
C SER A 949 -25.09 2.36 16.01
N ASP A 950 -26.30 2.88 15.82
CA ASP A 950 -26.63 3.97 14.88
C ASP A 950 -26.55 5.35 15.54
N ALA A 951 -26.18 5.41 16.82
CA ALA A 951 -26.00 6.68 17.52
C ALA A 951 -24.79 7.48 16.96
N ASP A 952 -24.99 8.79 16.74
CA ASP A 952 -23.95 9.69 16.26
C ASP A 952 -22.78 9.87 17.25
N THR A 953 -23.06 9.78 18.56
CA THR A 953 -22.11 10.11 19.63
C THR A 953 -21.61 8.84 20.32
N SER A 954 -20.30 8.55 20.27
CA SER A 954 -19.76 7.39 20.98
C SER A 954 -19.78 7.56 22.50
N ILE A 955 -20.01 6.48 23.24
CA ILE A 955 -19.97 6.50 24.72
C ILE A 955 -18.61 6.98 25.24
N THR A 956 -17.52 6.76 24.50
CA THR A 956 -16.17 7.23 24.84
C THR A 956 -16.03 8.75 24.81
N SER A 957 -16.87 9.43 24.03
CA SER A 957 -16.93 10.90 23.95
C SER A 957 -17.92 11.53 24.94
N GLY A 958 -18.73 10.70 25.61
CA GLY A 958 -19.66 11.14 26.64
C GLY A 958 -18.96 11.45 27.96
N ILE A 959 -19.62 12.21 28.83
CA ILE A 959 -19.14 12.51 30.18
C ILE A 959 -20.15 11.98 31.20
N ALA A 960 -19.67 11.30 32.23
CA ALA A 960 -20.51 10.79 33.30
C ALA A 960 -21.05 11.94 34.20
N PRO A 961 -22.33 11.91 34.63
CA PRO A 961 -23.31 10.84 34.42
C PRO A 961 -23.76 10.69 32.98
N PHE A 962 -23.60 9.47 32.45
CA PHE A 962 -23.98 9.17 31.07
C PHE A 962 -25.50 9.18 30.99
N THR A 963 -26.03 10.16 30.26
CA THR A 963 -27.46 10.37 30.08
C THR A 963 -27.75 10.58 28.59
N GLY A 964 -28.66 9.79 28.02
CA GLY A 964 -28.98 9.83 26.59
C GLY A 964 -28.42 8.64 25.81
N THR A 965 -28.44 8.76 24.48
CA THR A 965 -28.08 7.70 23.53
C THR A 965 -26.63 7.82 23.08
N PHE A 966 -25.92 6.71 23.10
CA PHE A 966 -24.51 6.62 22.78
C PHE A 966 -24.21 5.38 21.95
N LYS A 967 -23.23 5.50 21.06
CA LYS A 967 -22.69 4.36 20.34
C LYS A 967 -21.81 3.52 21.29
N PRO A 968 -22.10 2.23 21.48
CA PRO A 968 -21.28 1.37 22.32
C PRO A 968 -19.85 1.21 21.75
N GLN A 969 -18.93 0.70 22.55
CA GLN A 969 -17.56 0.42 22.09
C GLN A 969 -17.46 -0.82 21.20
N GLY A 970 -18.34 -1.81 21.37
CA GLY A 970 -18.56 -2.90 20.43
C GLY A 970 -19.71 -2.60 19.46
N ASP A 971 -19.99 -3.52 18.53
CA ASP A 971 -21.02 -3.34 17.50
C ASP A 971 -22.24 -4.25 17.79
N LEU A 972 -23.39 -3.66 18.10
CA LEU A 972 -24.63 -4.41 18.38
C LEU A 972 -25.21 -5.04 17.10
N SER A 973 -24.82 -4.59 15.90
CA SER A 973 -25.21 -5.26 14.65
C SER A 973 -24.64 -6.67 14.52
N SER A 974 -23.68 -7.06 15.37
CA SER A 974 -23.21 -8.44 15.51
C SER A 974 -24.32 -9.43 15.88
N PHE A 975 -25.43 -8.95 16.44
CA PHE A 975 -26.61 -9.78 16.73
C PHE A 975 -27.56 -9.93 15.53
N ASN A 976 -27.35 -9.19 14.43
CA ASN A 976 -28.25 -9.23 13.29
C ASN A 976 -28.28 -10.64 12.65
N ASN A 977 -29.47 -11.08 12.27
CA ASN A 977 -29.81 -12.43 11.81
C ASN A 977 -29.76 -13.54 12.89
N GLU A 978 -29.45 -13.25 14.15
CA GLU A 978 -29.65 -14.20 15.24
C GLU A 978 -31.14 -14.29 15.61
N GLU A 979 -31.55 -15.43 16.19
CA GLU A 979 -32.86 -15.56 16.85
C GLU A 979 -32.83 -14.92 18.24
N SER A 980 -33.82 -14.09 18.53
CA SER A 980 -33.89 -13.37 19.81
C SER A 980 -34.31 -14.24 21.00
N TYR A 981 -34.92 -15.41 20.76
CA TYR A 981 -35.51 -16.24 21.80
C TYR A 981 -34.47 -16.84 22.75
N GLY A 982 -34.66 -16.59 24.04
CA GLY A 982 -33.84 -17.18 25.09
C GLY A 982 -33.36 -16.17 26.12
N THR A 983 -32.28 -16.53 26.81
CA THR A 983 -31.74 -15.74 27.92
C THR A 983 -30.65 -14.80 27.44
N TRP A 984 -30.93 -13.51 27.53
CA TRP A 984 -29.97 -12.43 27.32
C TRP A 984 -29.33 -12.04 28.65
N ILE A 985 -28.02 -11.78 28.63
CA ILE A 985 -27.24 -11.49 29.83
C ILE A 985 -26.55 -10.14 29.68
N LEU A 986 -26.83 -9.21 30.60
CA LEU A 986 -26.00 -8.04 30.84
C LEU A 986 -24.98 -8.39 31.93
N GLN A 987 -23.71 -8.41 31.56
CA GLN A 987 -22.60 -8.65 32.48
C GLN A 987 -21.95 -7.32 32.85
N ALA A 988 -21.83 -7.04 34.15
CA ALA A 988 -21.07 -5.91 34.68
C ALA A 988 -19.87 -6.40 35.48
N ILE A 989 -18.69 -5.88 35.19
CA ILE A 989 -17.43 -6.19 35.86
C ILE A 989 -16.90 -4.89 36.43
N ASP A 990 -16.55 -4.90 37.72
CA ASP A 990 -15.83 -3.82 38.37
C ASP A 990 -14.36 -4.21 38.52
N GLY A 991 -13.48 -3.47 37.83
CA GLY A 991 -12.04 -3.69 37.80
C GLY A 991 -11.23 -2.81 38.75
N GLY A 992 -11.88 -1.82 39.38
CA GLY A 992 -11.27 -0.92 40.36
C GLY A 992 -11.39 -1.47 41.78
N PRO A 993 -10.49 -1.10 42.70
CA PRO A 993 -10.67 -1.33 44.13
C PRO A 993 -11.35 -0.15 44.85
N GLU A 994 -12.02 -0.41 45.97
CA GLU A 994 -12.47 0.55 47.01
C GLU A 994 -13.89 1.11 46.91
N ASP A 995 -14.56 1.07 45.75
CA ASP A 995 -15.97 1.41 45.59
C ASP A 995 -16.82 0.24 45.07
N VAL A 996 -18.15 0.41 45.12
CA VAL A 996 -19.10 -0.59 44.64
C VAL A 996 -20.24 0.11 43.92
N GLY A 997 -20.74 -0.51 42.87
CA GLY A 997 -22.00 -0.10 42.24
C GLY A 997 -23.05 -1.19 42.20
N SER A 998 -24.12 -0.90 41.48
CA SER A 998 -25.20 -1.85 41.25
C SER A 998 -25.80 -1.65 39.87
N ILE A 999 -26.25 -2.73 39.25
CA ILE A 999 -27.19 -2.64 38.13
C ILE A 999 -28.58 -2.44 38.75
N GLN A 1000 -29.14 -1.24 38.66
CA GLN A 1000 -30.48 -0.96 39.20
C GLN A 1000 -31.55 -1.53 38.26
N THR A 1001 -31.48 -1.13 36.99
CA THR A 1001 -32.38 -1.59 35.94
C THR A 1001 -31.68 -1.55 34.60
N TRP A 1002 -32.02 -2.48 33.70
CA TRP A 1002 -31.68 -2.38 32.30
C TRP A 1002 -32.82 -2.91 31.44
N SER A 1003 -32.88 -2.49 30.18
CA SER A 1003 -33.79 -3.01 29.18
C SER A 1003 -33.06 -3.25 27.88
N ILE A 1004 -33.55 -4.22 27.12
CA ILE A 1004 -33.12 -4.51 25.77
C ILE A 1004 -34.32 -4.31 24.86
N GLU A 1005 -34.17 -3.49 23.84
CA GLU A 1005 -35.13 -3.35 22.75
C GLU A 1005 -34.59 -4.14 21.56
N ILE A 1006 -35.35 -5.13 21.12
CA ILE A 1006 -34.99 -5.95 19.97
C ILE A 1006 -35.98 -5.65 18.85
N CYS A 1007 -35.43 -5.10 17.77
CA CYS A 1007 -36.09 -4.96 16.49
C CYS A 1007 -35.83 -6.23 15.66
N GLY A 1008 -36.89 -6.77 15.08
CA GLY A 1008 -36.76 -7.92 14.20
C GLY A 1008 -38.09 -8.43 13.69
N VAL A 1009 -38.03 -9.39 12.77
CA VAL A 1009 -39.23 -10.01 12.20
C VAL A 1009 -39.68 -11.13 13.13
N VAL A 1010 -40.91 -11.04 13.67
CA VAL A 1010 -41.46 -12.06 14.58
C VAL A 1010 -41.53 -13.42 13.89
N VAL A 1011 -40.88 -14.41 14.49
CA VAL A 1011 -41.01 -15.81 14.09
C VAL A 1011 -42.30 -16.33 14.71
N ILE A 1012 -43.37 -16.34 13.92
CA ILE A 1012 -44.65 -16.94 14.31
C ILE A 1012 -44.51 -18.45 14.09
N SER A 1013 -43.91 -19.19 15.03
CA SER A 1013 -43.88 -20.65 14.92
C SER A 1013 -45.28 -21.19 15.19
N ASN A 1014 -46.02 -21.54 14.14
CA ASN A 1014 -47.22 -22.37 14.22
C ASN A 1014 -46.85 -23.86 14.28
N ASP A 1015 -45.71 -24.23 14.85
CA ASP A 1015 -45.16 -25.59 14.87
C ASP A 1015 -44.84 -25.93 16.34
N ASP A 1016 -45.75 -26.66 16.98
CA ASP A 1016 -45.76 -26.90 18.44
C ASP A 1016 -44.68 -27.89 18.88
N ASP A 1017 -44.31 -28.86 18.05
CA ASP A 1017 -43.27 -29.86 18.35
C ASP A 1017 -41.92 -29.60 17.66
N LYS A 1018 -41.88 -28.56 16.80
CA LYS A 1018 -40.69 -27.97 16.18
C LYS A 1018 -39.98 -28.93 15.23
N ASP A 1019 -40.75 -29.73 14.51
CA ASP A 1019 -40.24 -30.68 13.52
C ASP A 1019 -40.08 -30.07 12.11
N GLY A 1020 -40.49 -28.81 11.93
CA GLY A 1020 -40.43 -28.05 10.68
C GLY A 1020 -41.74 -28.03 9.90
N VAL A 1021 -42.83 -28.63 10.41
CA VAL A 1021 -44.16 -28.65 9.80
C VAL A 1021 -45.16 -27.92 10.68
N PHE A 1022 -45.89 -26.96 10.11
CA PHE A 1022 -46.87 -26.19 10.87
C PHE A 1022 -48.08 -27.04 11.30
N ASN A 1023 -48.57 -26.82 12.52
CA ASN A 1023 -49.71 -27.47 13.19
C ASN A 1023 -51.00 -27.58 12.35
N ASP A 1024 -51.18 -26.72 11.34
CA ASP A 1024 -52.35 -26.77 10.45
C ASP A 1024 -52.25 -27.84 9.36
N VAL A 1025 -51.04 -28.34 9.10
CA VAL A 1025 -50.71 -29.41 8.15
C VAL A 1025 -49.99 -30.62 8.79
N ASP A 1026 -49.59 -30.51 10.05
CA ASP A 1026 -48.98 -31.58 10.84
C ASP A 1026 -50.02 -32.60 11.38
N ILE A 1027 -49.81 -33.86 11.02
CA ILE A 1027 -50.65 -35.02 11.38
C ILE A 1027 -50.01 -35.83 12.53
N CYS A 1028 -48.75 -35.58 12.85
CA CYS A 1028 -47.94 -36.25 13.86
C CYS A 1028 -47.44 -35.26 14.94
N PRO A 1029 -48.34 -34.66 15.76
CA PRO A 1029 -48.07 -33.48 16.61
C PRO A 1029 -47.25 -33.73 17.89
N GLU A 1030 -46.58 -34.88 17.98
CA GLU A 1030 -45.63 -35.21 19.06
C GLU A 1030 -44.37 -35.84 18.47
N THR A 1031 -43.94 -35.38 17.29
CA THR A 1031 -42.73 -35.86 16.65
C THR A 1031 -41.50 -35.45 17.48
N PRO A 1032 -40.61 -36.38 17.85
CA PRO A 1032 -39.43 -36.04 18.63
C PRO A 1032 -38.53 -35.06 17.89
N LEU A 1033 -38.19 -33.95 18.56
CA LEU A 1033 -37.28 -32.90 18.07
C LEU A 1033 -36.01 -33.49 17.42
N GLY A 1034 -35.76 -33.15 16.15
CA GLY A 1034 -34.62 -33.62 15.37
C GLY A 1034 -34.91 -34.84 14.48
N SER A 1035 -36.15 -35.32 14.43
CA SER A 1035 -36.59 -36.31 13.44
C SER A 1035 -36.70 -35.65 12.06
N VAL A 1036 -36.30 -36.34 10.99
CA VAL A 1036 -36.60 -35.90 9.62
C VAL A 1036 -38.03 -36.28 9.32
N VAL A 1037 -38.86 -35.33 8.91
CA VAL A 1037 -40.30 -35.52 8.70
C VAL A 1037 -40.70 -35.28 7.25
N ASP A 1038 -41.78 -35.92 6.81
CA ASP A 1038 -42.40 -35.59 5.52
C ASP A 1038 -43.20 -34.28 5.60
N SER A 1039 -43.82 -33.88 4.48
CA SER A 1039 -44.67 -32.70 4.38
C SER A 1039 -45.90 -32.70 5.29
N THR A 1040 -46.13 -33.77 6.06
CA THR A 1040 -47.25 -33.92 7.01
C THR A 1040 -46.79 -34.09 8.46
N GLY A 1041 -45.51 -33.82 8.76
CA GLY A 1041 -44.95 -33.85 10.13
C GLY A 1041 -44.65 -35.27 10.63
N CYS A 1042 -44.84 -36.29 9.79
CA CYS A 1042 -44.62 -37.67 10.22
C CYS A 1042 -43.17 -38.10 9.94
N PRO A 1043 -42.50 -38.76 10.88
CA PRO A 1043 -41.10 -39.14 10.73
C PRO A 1043 -40.91 -40.06 9.53
N VAL A 1044 -40.08 -39.61 8.59
CA VAL A 1044 -39.63 -40.40 7.45
C VAL A 1044 -38.31 -41.06 7.78
N PHE A 1045 -38.12 -42.25 7.22
CA PHE A 1045 -36.85 -42.94 7.31
C PHE A 1045 -35.77 -42.09 6.62
N ALA A 1046 -34.90 -41.50 7.43
CA ALA A 1046 -33.73 -40.75 6.98
C ALA A 1046 -32.52 -41.26 7.76
N LEU A 1047 -31.37 -41.27 7.09
CA LEU A 1047 -30.10 -41.58 7.69
C LEU A 1047 -29.35 -40.27 7.95
N PRO A 1048 -28.48 -40.21 8.98
CA PRO A 1048 -27.59 -39.08 9.18
C PRO A 1048 -26.84 -38.70 7.90
N SER A 1049 -26.62 -37.40 7.66
CA SER A 1049 -25.95 -36.92 6.44
C SER A 1049 -24.52 -37.46 6.26
N ASP A 1050 -23.89 -37.90 7.35
CA ASP A 1050 -22.58 -38.54 7.40
C ASP A 1050 -22.63 -40.08 7.45
N ASN A 1051 -23.83 -40.67 7.30
CA ASN A 1051 -24.01 -42.12 7.43
C ASN A 1051 -23.19 -42.91 6.41
N PHE A 1052 -22.91 -42.38 5.22
CA PHE A 1052 -22.10 -43.05 4.21
C PHE A 1052 -20.73 -42.40 4.03
N THR A 1053 -19.68 -43.20 4.14
CA THR A 1053 -18.32 -42.82 3.73
C THR A 1053 -17.99 -43.54 2.43
N ILE A 1054 -17.70 -42.78 1.37
CA ILE A 1054 -17.32 -43.32 0.05
C ILE A 1054 -15.84 -43.06 -0.19
N GLU A 1055 -15.06 -44.13 -0.26
CA GLU A 1055 -13.63 -44.08 -0.54
C GLU A 1055 -13.35 -44.60 -1.95
N THR A 1056 -12.68 -43.79 -2.76
CA THR A 1056 -12.24 -44.18 -4.11
C THR A 1056 -10.76 -44.48 -4.14
N ILE A 1057 -10.40 -45.69 -4.56
CA ILE A 1057 -9.03 -46.11 -4.80
C ILE A 1057 -8.78 -46.02 -6.30
N SER A 1058 -7.89 -45.12 -6.71
CA SER A 1058 -7.44 -45.01 -8.10
C SER A 1058 -6.73 -46.28 -8.55
N GLU A 1059 -6.64 -46.46 -9.86
CA GLU A 1059 -5.95 -47.61 -10.45
C GLU A 1059 -4.48 -47.67 -10.01
N THR A 1060 -3.96 -48.86 -9.68
CA THR A 1060 -2.58 -49.02 -9.16
C THR A 1060 -1.51 -48.68 -10.21
N CYS A 1061 -1.80 -48.87 -11.50
CA CYS A 1061 -0.92 -48.50 -12.61
C CYS A 1061 -1.73 -48.18 -13.85
N PRO A 1062 -1.25 -47.30 -14.76
CA PRO A 1062 -1.97 -46.99 -15.99
C PRO A 1062 -2.42 -48.26 -16.76
N ASN A 1063 -3.71 -48.35 -17.07
CA ASN A 1063 -4.35 -49.41 -17.87
C ASN A 1063 -4.44 -50.81 -17.21
N LYS A 1064 -4.38 -50.91 -15.88
CA LYS A 1064 -4.69 -52.11 -15.09
C LYS A 1064 -6.18 -52.31 -14.79
N ASN A 1065 -6.99 -51.27 -14.91
CA ASN A 1065 -8.42 -51.21 -14.63
C ASN A 1065 -8.78 -51.82 -13.29
N ASN A 1066 -7.97 -51.54 -12.26
CA ASN A 1066 -8.12 -52.13 -10.92
C ASN A 1066 -8.55 -51.11 -9.85
N GLY A 1067 -9.15 -49.99 -10.25
CA GLY A 1067 -9.71 -49.00 -9.33
C GLY A 1067 -10.86 -49.59 -8.50
N GLN A 1068 -11.14 -48.97 -7.36
CA GLN A 1068 -12.13 -49.46 -6.40
C GLN A 1068 -12.98 -48.31 -5.85
N ILE A 1069 -14.25 -48.60 -5.57
CA ILE A 1069 -15.13 -47.75 -4.78
C ILE A 1069 -15.56 -48.58 -3.57
N LEU A 1070 -15.24 -48.11 -2.37
CA LEU A 1070 -15.62 -48.72 -1.11
C LEU A 1070 -16.62 -47.81 -0.40
N ILE A 1071 -17.75 -48.37 -0.01
CA ILE A 1071 -18.83 -47.68 0.67
C ILE A 1071 -18.98 -48.30 2.05
N SER A 1072 -18.80 -47.49 3.08
CA SER A 1072 -19.05 -47.87 4.47
C SER A 1072 -20.25 -47.10 5.00
N ALA A 1073 -21.15 -47.78 5.71
CA ALA A 1073 -22.30 -47.16 6.35
C ALA A 1073 -22.17 -47.21 7.88
N LEU A 1074 -22.50 -46.13 8.58
CA LEU A 1074 -22.48 -46.05 10.05
C LEU A 1074 -23.60 -46.89 10.65
N GLU A 1075 -24.81 -46.79 10.10
CA GLU A 1075 -25.95 -47.59 10.50
C GLU A 1075 -26.07 -48.89 9.68
N THR A 1076 -26.58 -49.94 10.31
CA THR A 1076 -26.75 -51.25 9.67
C THR A 1076 -28.16 -51.40 9.11
N HIS A 1077 -28.30 -51.26 7.78
CA HIS A 1077 -29.53 -51.50 7.03
C HIS A 1077 -29.25 -52.37 5.79
N ASN A 1078 -30.31 -52.85 5.12
CA ASN A 1078 -30.17 -53.56 3.85
C ASN A 1078 -30.06 -52.53 2.71
N TYR A 1079 -28.84 -52.17 2.33
CA TYR A 1079 -28.60 -51.16 1.29
C TYR A 1079 -28.67 -51.74 -0.13
N ILE A 1080 -29.25 -50.96 -1.05
CA ILE A 1080 -29.24 -51.19 -2.50
C ILE A 1080 -28.29 -50.16 -3.10
N VAL A 1081 -27.24 -50.60 -3.79
CA VAL A 1081 -26.25 -49.70 -4.40
C VAL A 1081 -26.33 -49.82 -5.92
N THR A 1082 -26.28 -48.71 -6.63
CA THR A 1082 -26.08 -48.68 -8.08
C THR A 1082 -24.86 -47.83 -8.45
N LEU A 1083 -24.15 -48.24 -9.50
CA LEU A 1083 -23.08 -47.49 -10.15
C LEU A 1083 -23.49 -47.17 -11.58
N ASN A 1084 -23.58 -45.89 -11.92
CA ASN A 1084 -24.09 -45.40 -13.22
C ASN A 1084 -25.44 -46.03 -13.60
N GLY A 1085 -26.31 -46.26 -12.61
CA GLY A 1085 -27.63 -46.86 -12.78
C GLY A 1085 -27.67 -48.39 -12.91
N ALA A 1086 -26.56 -49.10 -12.71
CA ALA A 1086 -26.52 -50.57 -12.68
C ALA A 1086 -26.26 -51.10 -11.26
N ASP A 1087 -26.93 -52.20 -10.88
CA ASP A 1087 -26.78 -52.83 -9.57
C ASP A 1087 -25.31 -53.14 -9.24
N ALA A 1088 -24.91 -52.71 -8.05
CA ALA A 1088 -23.54 -52.77 -7.55
C ALA A 1088 -23.51 -53.25 -6.10
N ALA A 1089 -22.32 -53.62 -5.62
CA ALA A 1089 -22.13 -53.98 -4.22
C ALA A 1089 -21.64 -52.76 -3.43
N LEU A 1090 -21.62 -52.84 -2.09
CA LEU A 1090 -20.96 -51.81 -1.25
C LEU A 1090 -19.44 -51.74 -1.48
N GLN A 1091 -18.84 -52.80 -2.04
CA GLN A 1091 -17.45 -52.81 -2.46
C GLN A 1091 -17.35 -53.20 -3.93
N ASN A 1092 -16.96 -52.24 -4.77
CA ASN A 1092 -16.77 -52.44 -6.20
C ASN A 1092 -15.29 -52.37 -6.52
N THR A 1093 -14.77 -53.39 -7.19
CA THR A 1093 -13.35 -53.51 -7.54
C THR A 1093 -13.20 -53.80 -9.03
N ASN A 1094 -12.04 -53.48 -9.59
CA ASN A 1094 -11.75 -53.60 -11.03
C ASN A 1094 -12.49 -52.59 -11.92
N LEU A 1095 -12.58 -51.35 -11.44
CA LEU A 1095 -13.14 -50.24 -12.17
C LEU A 1095 -12.08 -49.58 -13.05
N ASN A 1096 -12.50 -49.14 -14.24
CA ASN A 1096 -11.67 -48.35 -15.14
C ASN A 1096 -11.55 -46.92 -14.59
N PRO A 1097 -10.47 -46.19 -14.89
CA PRO A 1097 -10.42 -44.76 -14.63
C PRO A 1097 -11.56 -44.01 -15.34
N GLY A 1098 -12.23 -43.12 -14.61
CA GLY A 1098 -13.42 -42.40 -15.09
C GLY A 1098 -14.35 -41.93 -13.98
N ASN A 1099 -15.43 -41.27 -14.38
CA ASN A 1099 -16.45 -40.75 -13.47
C ASN A 1099 -17.54 -41.80 -13.25
N TYR A 1100 -17.98 -41.95 -12.00
CA TYR A 1100 -19.01 -42.87 -11.57
C TYR A 1100 -20.01 -42.14 -10.68
N THR A 1101 -21.29 -42.25 -11.02
CA THR A 1101 -22.41 -41.85 -10.16
C THR A 1101 -22.83 -43.05 -9.31
N VAL A 1102 -22.64 -42.96 -8.00
CA VAL A 1102 -22.96 -43.99 -7.00
C VAL A 1102 -24.27 -43.61 -6.32
N CYS A 1103 -25.35 -44.36 -6.49
CA CYS A 1103 -26.59 -44.15 -5.76
C CYS A 1103 -26.79 -45.26 -4.72
N ILE A 1104 -27.12 -44.88 -3.49
CA ILE A 1104 -27.33 -45.80 -2.36
C ILE A 1104 -28.75 -45.59 -1.83
N GLY A 1105 -29.56 -46.64 -1.84
CA GLY A 1105 -30.88 -46.68 -1.23
C GLY A 1105 -31.00 -47.75 -0.15
N VAL A 1106 -32.15 -47.83 0.51
CA VAL A 1106 -32.45 -48.85 1.55
C VAL A 1106 -33.62 -49.72 1.09
N GLU A 1107 -33.44 -51.04 1.15
CA GLU A 1107 -34.43 -52.02 0.70
C GLU A 1107 -35.73 -51.92 1.52
N GLY A 1108 -36.82 -51.53 0.85
CA GLY A 1108 -38.15 -51.40 1.45
C GLY A 1108 -38.53 -49.97 1.86
N GLU A 1109 -37.59 -49.03 1.83
CA GLU A 1109 -37.80 -47.62 2.17
C GLU A 1109 -37.68 -46.73 0.92
N ASN A 1110 -38.39 -45.61 0.86
CA ASN A 1110 -38.32 -44.65 -0.25
C ASN A 1110 -37.15 -43.66 -0.05
N TYR A 1111 -35.92 -44.19 0.07
CA TYR A 1111 -34.70 -43.44 0.34
C TYR A 1111 -33.63 -43.75 -0.73
N GLU A 1112 -33.08 -42.71 -1.37
CA GLU A 1112 -31.97 -42.81 -2.32
C GLU A 1112 -31.07 -41.58 -2.20
N GLN A 1113 -29.75 -41.79 -2.16
CA GLN A 1113 -28.75 -40.72 -2.15
C GLN A 1113 -27.64 -41.02 -3.16
N CYS A 1114 -27.39 -40.07 -4.06
CA CYS A 1114 -26.42 -40.22 -5.16
C CYS A 1114 -25.19 -39.35 -4.97
N TYR A 1115 -24.03 -39.87 -5.38
CA TYR A 1115 -22.72 -39.26 -5.25
C TYR A 1115 -21.93 -39.41 -6.54
N ASP A 1116 -21.31 -38.34 -7.02
CA ASP A 1116 -20.38 -38.42 -8.15
C ASP A 1116 -18.94 -38.59 -7.65
N VAL A 1117 -18.29 -39.67 -8.06
CA VAL A 1117 -16.93 -40.01 -7.64
C VAL A 1117 -16.05 -40.33 -8.85
N VAL A 1118 -14.75 -40.08 -8.71
CA VAL A 1118 -13.79 -40.23 -9.79
C VAL A 1118 -12.73 -41.28 -9.44
N ILE A 1119 -12.55 -42.26 -10.32
CA ILE A 1119 -11.43 -43.19 -10.27
C ILE A 1119 -10.31 -42.62 -11.13
N GLY A 1120 -9.20 -42.24 -10.51
CA GLY A 1120 -8.02 -41.72 -11.21
C GLY A 1120 -7.25 -42.79 -11.97
N ASN A 1121 -6.52 -42.36 -13.01
CA ASN A 1121 -5.54 -43.20 -13.72
C ASN A 1121 -4.35 -43.53 -12.81
N GLY A 1122 -3.69 -44.67 -13.03
CA GLY A 1122 -2.48 -45.01 -12.27
C GLY A 1122 -1.30 -44.05 -12.52
N ILE A 1123 -0.42 -43.92 -11.53
CA ILE A 1123 0.69 -42.95 -11.54
C ILE A 1123 1.94 -43.47 -12.30
N THR A 1124 2.77 -42.53 -12.78
CA THR A 1124 4.10 -42.82 -13.37
C THR A 1124 5.19 -42.02 -12.67
N ILE A 1125 6.35 -42.63 -12.43
CA ILE A 1125 7.42 -42.01 -11.64
C ILE A 1125 8.03 -40.81 -12.38
N SER A 1126 8.13 -39.66 -11.71
CA SER A 1126 8.72 -38.43 -12.24
C SER A 1126 9.52 -37.69 -11.16
N GLY A 1127 10.48 -36.86 -11.57
CA GLY A 1127 11.34 -36.14 -10.64
C GLY A 1127 12.29 -35.15 -11.29
N LYS A 1128 12.99 -34.38 -10.46
CA LYS A 1128 13.98 -33.37 -10.85
C LYS A 1128 15.36 -33.71 -10.28
N VAL A 1129 16.40 -33.25 -10.98
CA VAL A 1129 17.80 -33.44 -10.55
C VAL A 1129 18.55 -32.12 -10.70
N ALA A 1130 19.09 -31.63 -9.60
CA ALA A 1130 20.06 -30.53 -9.56
C ALA A 1130 21.46 -31.11 -9.30
N ILE A 1131 22.51 -30.56 -9.92
CA ILE A 1131 23.89 -31.05 -9.78
C ILE A 1131 24.75 -29.91 -9.25
N ASP A 1132 25.46 -30.16 -8.16
CA ASP A 1132 26.44 -29.23 -7.59
C ASP A 1132 27.64 -30.02 -7.07
N SER A 1133 28.86 -29.59 -7.43
CA SER A 1133 30.11 -30.04 -6.83
C SER A 1133 30.31 -31.57 -6.78
N GLY A 1134 29.85 -32.30 -7.80
CA GLY A 1134 29.96 -33.75 -7.91
C GLY A 1134 28.88 -34.55 -7.17
N LYS A 1135 27.82 -33.88 -6.70
CA LYS A 1135 26.62 -34.50 -6.12
C LYS A 1135 25.38 -34.11 -6.92
N ALA A 1136 24.49 -35.06 -7.13
CA ALA A 1136 23.17 -34.85 -7.69
C ALA A 1136 22.14 -34.90 -6.57
N SER A 1137 21.43 -33.80 -6.37
CA SER A 1137 20.23 -33.71 -5.53
C SER A 1137 19.03 -34.10 -6.37
N VAL A 1138 18.41 -35.22 -6.02
CA VAL A 1138 17.27 -35.81 -6.72
C VAL A 1138 16.03 -35.64 -5.86
N GLU A 1139 14.97 -35.12 -6.46
CA GLU A 1139 13.64 -34.99 -5.87
C GLU A 1139 12.64 -35.73 -6.75
N ILE A 1140 11.94 -36.71 -6.19
CA ILE A 1140 10.89 -37.47 -6.86
C ILE A 1140 9.55 -36.78 -6.59
N GLU A 1141 8.95 -36.24 -7.66
CA GLU A 1141 7.70 -35.48 -7.60
C GLU A 1141 6.48 -36.42 -7.57
N GLN A 1142 6.57 -37.57 -8.26
CA GLN A 1142 5.55 -38.62 -8.24
C GLN A 1142 6.21 -40.00 -8.26
N GLY A 1143 5.73 -40.94 -7.44
CA GLY A 1143 6.20 -42.33 -7.38
C GLY A 1143 6.16 -42.91 -5.96
N THR A 1144 6.07 -44.23 -5.86
CA THR A 1144 5.89 -44.94 -4.58
C THR A 1144 7.22 -45.44 -4.00
N GLY A 1145 7.59 -44.93 -2.83
CA GLY A 1145 8.77 -45.40 -2.09
C GLY A 1145 8.59 -46.79 -1.47
N PRO A 1146 9.67 -47.45 -1.02
CA PRO A 1146 11.06 -47.02 -1.11
C PRO A 1146 11.61 -47.05 -2.55
N PHE A 1147 12.40 -46.04 -2.90
CA PHE A 1147 13.03 -45.89 -4.20
C PHE A 1147 14.39 -46.59 -4.21
N THR A 1148 14.63 -47.43 -5.22
CA THR A 1148 15.95 -48.01 -5.48
C THR A 1148 16.71 -47.10 -6.45
N VAL A 1149 17.82 -46.52 -5.98
CA VAL A 1149 18.63 -45.56 -6.74
C VAL A 1149 19.83 -46.26 -7.35
N PHE A 1150 20.01 -46.10 -8.65
CA PHE A 1150 21.12 -46.65 -9.42
C PHE A 1150 21.96 -45.51 -10.03
N VAL A 1151 23.27 -45.73 -10.08
CA VAL A 1151 24.20 -44.93 -10.88
C VAL A 1151 24.96 -45.88 -11.81
N ASN A 1152 24.87 -45.66 -13.12
CA ASN A 1152 25.42 -46.54 -14.16
C ASN A 1152 25.01 -48.02 -13.96
N ASP A 1153 23.71 -48.24 -13.77
CA ASP A 1153 23.08 -49.55 -13.58
C ASP A 1153 23.53 -50.34 -12.32
N LYS A 1154 24.27 -49.70 -11.40
CA LYS A 1154 24.60 -50.26 -10.07
C LYS A 1154 23.77 -49.62 -8.98
N ILE A 1155 23.18 -50.44 -8.10
CA ILE A 1155 22.44 -49.97 -6.93
C ILE A 1155 23.40 -49.23 -5.99
N VAL A 1156 23.05 -48.00 -5.63
CA VAL A 1156 23.81 -47.17 -4.70
C VAL A 1156 23.21 -47.25 -3.31
N PHE A 1157 21.90 -47.01 -3.18
CA PHE A 1157 21.13 -47.20 -1.95
C PHE A 1157 19.62 -47.27 -2.25
N GLU A 1158 18.84 -47.62 -1.23
CA GLU A 1158 17.39 -47.53 -1.22
C GLU A 1158 16.95 -46.51 -0.17
N THR A 1159 15.91 -45.74 -0.47
CA THR A 1159 15.41 -44.70 0.44
C THR A 1159 13.90 -44.58 0.36
N ALA A 1160 13.25 -44.40 1.51
CA ALA A 1160 11.83 -44.05 1.56
C ALA A 1160 11.59 -42.53 1.37
N SER A 1161 12.64 -41.71 1.51
CA SER A 1161 12.56 -40.27 1.28
C SER A 1161 12.48 -39.96 -0.22
N PRO A 1162 11.55 -39.11 -0.68
CA PRO A 1162 11.48 -38.68 -2.09
C PRO A 1162 12.60 -37.72 -2.47
N ILE A 1163 13.30 -37.14 -1.49
CA ILE A 1163 14.46 -36.26 -1.71
C ILE A 1163 15.71 -36.95 -1.18
N PHE A 1164 16.75 -37.04 -2.01
CA PHE A 1164 18.04 -37.63 -1.65
C PHE A 1164 19.18 -37.12 -2.50
N ASN A 1165 20.41 -37.28 -2.01
CA ASN A 1165 21.63 -36.89 -2.71
C ASN A 1165 22.42 -38.13 -3.14
N VAL A 1166 23.03 -38.10 -4.32
CA VAL A 1166 23.89 -39.16 -4.83
C VAL A 1166 25.18 -38.59 -5.42
N ASP A 1167 26.33 -39.19 -5.08
CA ASP A 1167 27.62 -38.81 -5.65
C ASP A 1167 27.68 -39.23 -7.13
N VAL A 1168 28.04 -38.31 -8.02
CA VAL A 1168 28.03 -38.52 -9.48
C VAL A 1168 29.22 -37.88 -10.19
N LYS A 1169 29.59 -38.47 -11.32
CA LYS A 1169 30.62 -37.96 -12.25
C LYS A 1169 30.02 -37.57 -13.59
N HIS A 1170 30.78 -36.80 -14.36
CA HIS A 1170 30.38 -36.46 -15.72
C HIS A 1170 30.13 -37.73 -16.54
N GLY A 1171 28.97 -37.80 -17.20
CA GLY A 1171 28.56 -38.95 -18.01
C GLY A 1171 27.80 -40.03 -17.24
N ASP A 1172 27.70 -39.93 -15.91
CA ASP A 1172 26.96 -40.91 -15.11
C ASP A 1172 25.46 -40.86 -15.40
N LYS A 1173 24.82 -42.03 -15.43
CA LYS A 1173 23.37 -42.17 -15.59
C LYS A 1173 22.73 -42.54 -14.26
N ILE A 1174 21.93 -41.62 -13.72
CA ILE A 1174 21.09 -41.84 -12.54
C ILE A 1174 19.79 -42.49 -13.01
N LEU A 1175 19.43 -43.62 -12.41
CA LEU A 1175 18.15 -44.28 -12.60
C LEU A 1175 17.49 -44.48 -11.24
N VAL A 1176 16.23 -44.10 -11.10
CA VAL A 1176 15.45 -44.29 -9.87
C VAL A 1176 14.25 -45.15 -10.19
N LYS A 1177 14.14 -46.28 -9.50
CA LYS A 1177 13.00 -47.19 -9.62
C LYS A 1177 12.10 -47.04 -8.41
N SER A 1178 10.80 -46.92 -8.65
CA SER A 1178 9.78 -47.05 -7.63
C SER A 1178 9.73 -48.49 -7.10
N ASN A 1179 9.23 -48.66 -5.87
CA ASN A 1179 8.90 -49.96 -5.30
C ASN A 1179 7.79 -50.67 -6.10
N VAL A 1180 6.97 -49.89 -6.82
CA VAL A 1180 5.88 -50.39 -7.65
C VAL A 1180 6.37 -50.52 -9.10
N LEU A 1181 6.59 -51.77 -9.54
CA LEU A 1181 7.20 -52.14 -10.83
C LEU A 1181 6.58 -51.49 -12.08
N CYS A 1182 5.29 -51.14 -12.02
CA CYS A 1182 4.54 -50.61 -13.15
C CYS A 1182 4.56 -49.08 -13.28
N GLU A 1183 5.05 -48.35 -12.27
CA GLU A 1183 5.19 -46.89 -12.29
C GLU A 1183 6.37 -46.43 -13.17
N GLY A 1184 7.22 -47.37 -13.61
CA GLY A 1184 8.32 -47.11 -14.53
C GLY A 1184 9.64 -46.75 -13.83
N VAL A 1185 10.53 -46.09 -14.56
CA VAL A 1185 11.88 -45.73 -14.10
C VAL A 1185 12.17 -44.29 -14.48
N PHE A 1186 12.54 -43.48 -13.50
CA PHE A 1186 13.03 -42.13 -13.75
C PHE A 1186 14.52 -42.20 -14.12
N ALA A 1187 14.93 -41.52 -15.21
CA ALA A 1187 16.29 -41.61 -15.74
C ALA A 1187 16.86 -40.23 -16.09
N LYS A 1188 18.08 -39.94 -15.63
CA LYS A 1188 18.80 -38.70 -15.98
C LYS A 1188 20.30 -38.96 -16.20
N THR A 1189 20.89 -38.35 -17.21
CA THR A 1189 22.35 -38.36 -17.44
C THR A 1189 22.97 -37.06 -16.94
N VAL A 1190 24.09 -37.17 -16.23
CA VAL A 1190 24.82 -36.08 -15.56
C VAL A 1190 25.79 -35.40 -16.53
N ASN A 1191 25.70 -34.08 -16.69
CA ASN A 1191 26.61 -33.28 -17.51
C ASN A 1191 27.25 -32.13 -16.70
N LEU A 1192 28.50 -32.32 -16.27
CA LEU A 1192 29.29 -31.34 -15.50
C LEU A 1192 30.00 -30.25 -16.32
N PHE A 1193 29.90 -30.22 -17.66
CA PHE A 1193 30.72 -29.33 -18.49
C PHE A 1193 30.14 -27.92 -18.74
N ASN A 1194 28.91 -27.64 -18.29
CA ASN A 1194 28.27 -26.33 -18.47
C ASN A 1194 28.73 -25.24 -17.47
N GLU A 1195 29.68 -25.53 -16.58
CA GLU A 1195 30.09 -24.64 -15.46
C GLU A 1195 31.51 -24.06 -15.59
N ILE A 1196 32.23 -24.30 -16.70
CA ILE A 1196 33.60 -23.79 -16.87
C ILE A 1196 33.57 -22.33 -17.32
N ILE A 1197 33.78 -21.41 -16.38
CA ILE A 1197 33.75 -19.96 -16.60
C ILE A 1197 35.14 -19.34 -16.47
N ALA A 1198 35.36 -18.26 -17.24
CA ALA A 1198 36.57 -17.44 -17.15
C ALA A 1198 36.24 -16.03 -16.61
N TYR A 1199 36.93 -15.59 -15.56
CA TYR A 1199 36.68 -14.31 -14.89
C TYR A 1199 37.98 -13.61 -14.46
N PRO A 1200 38.09 -12.26 -14.57
CA PRO A 1200 37.15 -11.36 -15.24
C PRO A 1200 37.20 -11.53 -16.77
N ASN A 1201 36.04 -11.36 -17.43
CA ASN A 1201 35.90 -11.38 -18.89
C ASN A 1201 34.75 -10.42 -19.29
N PRO A 1202 35.03 -9.20 -19.78
CA PRO A 1202 36.31 -8.71 -20.30
C PRO A 1202 37.44 -8.60 -19.26
N SER A 1203 38.68 -8.83 -19.69
CA SER A 1203 39.88 -8.86 -18.86
C SER A 1203 40.85 -7.75 -19.26
N LYS A 1204 41.60 -7.19 -18.30
CA LYS A 1204 42.78 -6.33 -18.57
C LYS A 1204 44.05 -7.13 -18.92
N GLY A 1205 43.89 -8.43 -19.20
CA GLY A 1205 44.94 -9.34 -19.59
C GLY A 1205 45.33 -10.38 -18.53
N ILE A 1206 44.76 -10.36 -17.33
CA ILE A 1206 44.87 -11.44 -16.33
C ILE A 1206 43.47 -11.93 -16.02
N PHE A 1207 43.24 -13.24 -16.13
CA PHE A 1207 41.94 -13.87 -15.85
C PHE A 1207 42.12 -15.29 -15.34
N GLU A 1208 41.12 -15.80 -14.63
CA GLU A 1208 41.10 -17.13 -14.06
C GLU A 1208 40.05 -17.99 -14.75
N ILE A 1209 40.36 -19.27 -14.96
CA ILE A 1209 39.39 -20.29 -15.41
C ILE A 1209 39.10 -21.20 -14.21
N ALA A 1210 37.83 -21.32 -13.84
CA ALA A 1210 37.36 -22.25 -12.82
C ALA A 1210 37.00 -23.60 -13.46
N LEU A 1211 37.47 -24.70 -12.87
CA LEU A 1211 37.25 -26.08 -13.34
C LEU A 1211 36.61 -26.92 -12.22
N PRO A 1212 35.48 -27.60 -12.45
CA PRO A 1212 34.73 -28.32 -11.42
C PRO A 1212 35.29 -29.72 -11.07
N PHE A 1213 36.57 -30.01 -11.34
CA PHE A 1213 37.15 -31.35 -11.12
C PHE A 1213 38.61 -31.32 -10.62
N SER A 1214 38.98 -32.39 -9.91
CA SER A 1214 40.24 -32.56 -9.17
C SER A 1214 41.40 -33.11 -10.02
N GLN A 1215 41.61 -32.55 -11.22
CA GLN A 1215 42.85 -32.81 -11.96
C GLN A 1215 43.98 -31.93 -11.41
N ASN A 1216 45.21 -32.46 -11.34
CA ASN A 1216 46.35 -31.69 -10.83
C ASN A 1216 46.91 -30.71 -11.88
N ASN A 1217 46.81 -31.05 -13.17
CA ASN A 1217 47.35 -30.26 -14.27
C ASN A 1217 46.45 -30.36 -15.51
N VAL A 1218 46.35 -29.28 -16.30
CA VAL A 1218 45.60 -29.27 -17.57
C VAL A 1218 46.37 -28.51 -18.66
N LYS A 1219 46.29 -28.99 -19.89
CA LYS A 1219 46.89 -28.31 -21.05
C LYS A 1219 45.94 -27.24 -21.58
N ILE A 1220 46.45 -26.02 -21.77
CA ILE A 1220 45.69 -24.89 -22.32
C ILE A 1220 46.42 -24.28 -23.49
N GLU A 1221 45.68 -24.02 -24.57
CA GLU A 1221 46.14 -23.30 -25.75
C GLU A 1221 45.35 -22.00 -25.93
N ILE A 1222 46.02 -20.90 -26.27
CA ILE A 1222 45.42 -19.59 -26.47
C ILE A 1222 45.64 -19.20 -27.93
N TYR A 1223 44.58 -18.77 -28.60
CA TYR A 1223 44.56 -18.34 -29.99
C TYR A 1223 44.06 -16.90 -30.10
N ASN A 1224 44.56 -16.12 -31.06
CA ASN A 1224 43.94 -14.84 -31.43
C ASN A 1224 42.82 -15.04 -32.47
N LEU A 1225 42.13 -13.96 -32.83
CA LEU A 1225 41.07 -13.94 -33.86
C LEU A 1225 41.49 -14.51 -35.22
N GLN A 1226 42.76 -14.40 -35.58
CA GLN A 1226 43.30 -14.94 -36.83
C GLN A 1226 43.72 -16.42 -36.71
N SER A 1227 43.31 -17.10 -35.62
CA SER A 1227 43.66 -18.48 -35.30
C SER A 1227 45.17 -18.73 -35.15
N GLN A 1228 45.97 -17.69 -34.89
CA GLN A 1228 47.38 -17.86 -34.57
C GLN A 1228 47.53 -18.29 -33.11
N LEU A 1229 48.31 -19.35 -32.88
CA LEU A 1229 48.62 -19.86 -31.56
C LEU A 1229 49.53 -18.87 -30.81
N ILE A 1230 49.03 -18.32 -29.71
CA ILE A 1230 49.71 -17.36 -28.84
C ILE A 1230 50.51 -18.06 -27.75
N SER A 1231 49.94 -19.11 -27.14
CA SER A 1231 50.59 -19.89 -26.09
C SER A 1231 50.00 -21.28 -26.03
N ALA A 1232 50.83 -22.30 -25.78
CA ALA A 1232 50.42 -23.67 -25.47
C ALA A 1232 51.23 -24.15 -24.26
N LYS A 1233 50.59 -24.27 -23.09
CA LYS A 1233 51.25 -24.64 -21.84
C LYS A 1233 50.38 -25.54 -20.98
N THR A 1234 51.01 -26.34 -20.13
CA THR A 1234 50.32 -27.10 -19.08
C THR A 1234 50.35 -26.29 -17.79
N TYR A 1235 49.19 -26.10 -17.17
CA TYR A 1235 49.02 -25.33 -15.94
C TYR A 1235 48.62 -26.25 -14.79
N THR A 1236 49.17 -26.00 -13.60
CA THR A 1236 48.77 -26.68 -12.36
C THR A 1236 47.53 -26.00 -11.80
N ILE A 1237 46.57 -26.81 -11.36
CA ILE A 1237 45.28 -26.34 -10.84
C ILE A 1237 45.40 -26.09 -9.34
N ASN A 1238 45.09 -24.87 -8.89
CA ASN A 1238 45.09 -24.49 -7.47
C ASN A 1238 43.65 -24.19 -7.03
N ASN A 1239 43.10 -24.96 -6.09
CA ASN A 1239 41.72 -24.84 -5.60
C ASN A 1239 40.66 -24.73 -6.71
N GLY A 1240 40.77 -25.59 -7.74
CA GLY A 1240 39.83 -25.61 -8.87
C GLY A 1240 39.95 -24.42 -9.82
N LYS A 1241 41.02 -23.61 -9.73
CA LYS A 1241 41.23 -22.43 -10.58
C LYS A 1241 42.61 -22.42 -11.24
N ILE A 1242 42.67 -21.78 -12.40
CA ILE A 1242 43.90 -21.56 -13.16
C ILE A 1242 43.95 -20.10 -13.58
N GLN A 1243 45.03 -19.41 -13.23
CA GLN A 1243 45.25 -18.04 -13.67
C GLN A 1243 46.06 -18.01 -14.98
N LEU A 1244 45.59 -17.25 -15.96
CA LEU A 1244 46.24 -17.02 -17.24
C LEU A 1244 46.55 -15.54 -17.43
N ASN A 1245 47.64 -15.26 -18.15
CA ASN A 1245 48.12 -13.91 -18.38
C ASN A 1245 48.46 -13.69 -19.86
N ILE A 1246 47.72 -12.77 -20.48
CA ILE A 1246 47.89 -12.24 -21.84
C ILE A 1246 48.06 -10.71 -21.83
N ALA A 1247 48.47 -10.13 -20.70
CA ALA A 1247 48.62 -8.67 -20.51
C ALA A 1247 49.59 -8.04 -21.54
N ASN A 1248 50.57 -8.78 -22.04
CA ASN A 1248 51.53 -8.30 -23.03
C ASN A 1248 51.09 -8.51 -24.50
N ASN A 1249 49.91 -9.07 -24.74
CA ASN A 1249 49.35 -9.25 -26.09
C ASN A 1249 48.46 -8.06 -26.50
N ALA A 1250 48.09 -7.93 -27.77
CA ALA A 1250 47.22 -6.84 -28.23
C ALA A 1250 45.82 -6.89 -27.58
N THR A 1251 45.11 -5.76 -27.53
CA THR A 1251 43.70 -5.71 -27.14
C THR A 1251 42.85 -6.41 -28.20
N GLY A 1252 41.84 -7.18 -27.81
CA GLY A 1252 41.01 -7.94 -28.76
C GLY A 1252 40.50 -9.27 -28.22
N LEU A 1253 39.89 -10.05 -29.10
CA LEU A 1253 39.29 -11.35 -28.76
C LEU A 1253 40.32 -12.49 -28.85
N TYR A 1254 40.32 -13.32 -27.82
CA TYR A 1254 41.14 -14.53 -27.70
C TYR A 1254 40.25 -15.76 -27.50
N PHE A 1255 40.67 -16.89 -28.05
CA PHE A 1255 40.04 -18.19 -27.83
C PHE A 1255 40.97 -19.06 -27.00
N VAL A 1256 40.51 -19.48 -25.83
CA VAL A 1256 41.27 -20.33 -24.91
C VAL A 1256 40.71 -21.73 -24.97
N LYS A 1257 41.48 -22.66 -25.53
CA LYS A 1257 41.13 -24.07 -25.62
C LYS A 1257 41.71 -24.83 -24.43
N VAL A 1258 40.85 -25.37 -23.58
CA VAL A 1258 41.23 -26.16 -22.41
C VAL A 1258 41.07 -27.64 -22.77
N TYR A 1259 42.15 -28.39 -22.69
CA TYR A 1259 42.19 -29.80 -23.05
C TYR A 1259 41.81 -30.67 -21.86
N LEU A 1260 40.54 -31.05 -21.80
CA LEU A 1260 39.99 -32.07 -20.91
C LEU A 1260 39.79 -33.37 -21.69
N ASP A 1261 39.10 -34.35 -21.09
CA ASP A 1261 38.71 -35.58 -21.79
C ASP A 1261 37.94 -35.26 -23.10
N GLU A 1262 37.10 -34.21 -23.08
CA GLU A 1262 36.68 -33.48 -24.27
C GLU A 1262 37.18 -32.02 -24.26
N PRO A 1263 37.87 -31.53 -25.30
CA PRO A 1263 38.39 -30.16 -25.31
C PRO A 1263 37.27 -29.12 -25.38
N ILE A 1264 37.30 -28.12 -24.49
CA ILE A 1264 36.38 -26.98 -24.51
C ILE A 1264 37.08 -25.71 -25.00
N VAL A 1265 36.33 -24.77 -25.56
CA VAL A 1265 36.87 -23.48 -26.03
C VAL A 1265 36.12 -22.33 -25.37
N LEU A 1266 36.84 -21.47 -24.65
CA LEU A 1266 36.33 -20.27 -24.02
C LEU A 1266 36.70 -19.03 -24.84
N ARG A 1267 35.80 -18.05 -24.86
CA ARG A 1267 36.01 -16.76 -25.53
C ARG A 1267 36.39 -15.69 -24.52
N ILE A 1268 37.57 -15.10 -24.64
CA ILE A 1268 38.10 -14.08 -23.73
C ILE A 1268 38.24 -12.75 -24.47
N ILE A 1269 37.62 -11.70 -23.94
CA ILE A 1269 37.75 -10.32 -24.43
C ILE A 1269 38.84 -9.65 -23.61
N LYS A 1270 39.89 -9.16 -24.27
CA LYS A 1270 40.92 -8.32 -23.63
C LYS A 1270 40.71 -6.86 -24.00
N GLU A 1271 40.50 -6.03 -22.99
CA GLU A 1271 40.36 -4.57 -23.11
C GLU A 1271 41.70 -3.83 -23.06
#